data_AF-A0A5C6FT02-F1
#
_entry.id   AF-A0A5C6FT02-F1
#
_cell.length_a   1.000
_cell.length_b   1.000
_cell.length_c   1.000
_cell.angle_alpha   90.00
_cell.angle_beta   90.00
_cell.angle_gamma   90.00
#
_symmetry.space_group_name_H-M   'P 1'
#
loop_
_entity.id
_entity.type
_entity.pdbx_description
1 polymer ?
#
loop_
_entity_poly.entity_id
_entity_poly.type
_entity_poly.pdbx_seq_one_letter_code
_entity_poly.pdbx_strand_id
1 'polypeptide(L)'
;MCESSIQCACFDAAVFVPWLMATVLMFKSHLRIAGRWFPAGNILLRTEVALVASFYSLVVHACVLGALGILHPWIFLGTILLQAVATLHWCEPVPLGSHAIQAPSQFISVTYFLWLAIACLAVSWVLVRGVNEFPTNWDTLSYHLPMVDAWISEGSIYTPRNMKWFFPGNCEVLILWCVGLFSGDFLAPIANLIGASLLVCSSLSLLKMLNISGLFRHLVCFAVVANDVVWHQLVDNKNDIAAVGLAITALHFFCVYLTAGEGANYLVLAFASLGLLAGVKYYAVPYAVLFAFAGIFGIVVSRRLDRISWKQWALHVAVFLAPSCCWYLRNFVVTGSPLFPQSLIGQDRGTDDASLFATTILGHGNNEKWFLLAQAIWGLTGPVHVVALVALPASLARLAIGGVFGLGGSANGVRDMRSVYCILLVAAAGSVLLYLVTPFAIGSNGTNMVFVSHGYVTVRLGLICLTLVLIVVSIAFEGVFRSARCMEIRGDRGIEVLQCHSIRSICALLILAIATAWQFLRRMIPSVDLLQVNPMGVNLFPEDPAIQKHGIATWGIATVFFLGFVVVSLFWHRGRFGFACPRFLVAGGIVAVCVAVGVHSAIWHQGFDTFYGRFLGMDALPALKMLEQRKGLHRPSILVTGQRSYPFAGSDRHRQLGQCYSMPALKSRFEGTAETIRFFRQQRTDLVVLRNSAEWESLSIAPDLVSKMSKLEVTNERFLIYSLRQDVIEDLFATSVQHIGR
;
A
#
# COMPACT_ATOMS: atom_id res chain seq x y z
N MET A 1 -13.14 -27.25 4.64
CA MET A 1 -11.71 -27.06 4.31
C MET A 1 -11.32 -28.15 3.32
N CYS A 2 -10.37 -27.86 2.44
CA CYS A 2 -9.90 -28.79 1.43
C CYS A 2 -8.88 -29.76 2.04
N GLU A 3 -9.05 -31.06 1.82
CA GLU A 3 -8.16 -32.12 2.29
C GLU A 3 -6.89 -32.25 1.43
N SER A 4 -6.88 -31.68 0.22
CA SER A 4 -5.74 -31.71 -0.69
C SER A 4 -5.49 -30.36 -1.37
N SER A 5 -4.25 -30.14 -1.81
CA SER A 5 -3.86 -28.96 -2.60
C SER A 5 -4.66 -28.84 -3.90
N ILE A 6 -5.10 -29.96 -4.49
CA ILE A 6 -5.97 -30.00 -5.67
C ILE A 6 -7.37 -29.46 -5.34
N GLN A 7 -7.93 -29.84 -4.18
CA GLN A 7 -9.22 -29.30 -3.76
C GLN A 7 -9.13 -27.78 -3.51
N CYS A 8 -8.05 -27.30 -2.87
CA CYS A 8 -7.79 -25.86 -2.71
C CYS A 8 -7.73 -25.13 -4.05
N ALA A 9 -7.02 -25.71 -5.03
CA ALA A 9 -6.87 -25.16 -6.37
C ALA A 9 -8.20 -25.04 -7.11
N CYS A 10 -9.01 -26.11 -7.10
CA CYS A 10 -10.35 -26.10 -7.70
C CYS A 10 -11.26 -25.08 -7.01
N PHE A 11 -11.20 -24.99 -5.68
CA PHE A 11 -11.96 -24.01 -4.92
C PHE A 11 -11.55 -22.57 -5.29
N ASP A 12 -10.26 -22.25 -5.29
CA ASP A 12 -9.76 -20.91 -5.59
C ASP A 12 -10.07 -20.48 -7.04
N ALA A 13 -9.95 -21.39 -8.00
CA ALA A 13 -10.34 -21.14 -9.39
C ALA A 13 -11.84 -20.84 -9.51
N ALA A 14 -12.69 -21.59 -8.79
CA ALA A 14 -14.14 -21.38 -8.80
C ALA A 14 -14.54 -20.06 -8.12
N VAL A 15 -13.89 -19.70 -7.02
CA VAL A 15 -14.10 -18.46 -6.25
C VAL A 15 -13.60 -17.21 -6.98
N PHE A 16 -12.54 -17.35 -7.80
CA PHE A 16 -11.99 -16.25 -8.56
C PHE A 16 -13.02 -15.59 -9.48
N VAL A 17 -13.92 -16.37 -10.10
CA VAL A 17 -14.95 -15.86 -11.01
C VAL A 17 -15.93 -14.89 -10.32
N PRO A 18 -16.65 -15.26 -9.24
CA PRO A 18 -17.55 -14.35 -8.55
C PRO A 18 -16.80 -13.16 -7.92
N TRP A 19 -15.58 -13.35 -7.41
CA TRP A 19 -14.75 -12.25 -6.91
C TRP A 19 -14.40 -11.23 -8.00
N LEU A 20 -13.94 -11.69 -9.17
CA LEU A 20 -13.62 -10.85 -10.31
C LEU A 20 -14.87 -10.13 -10.81
N MET A 21 -15.99 -10.84 -10.93
CA MET A 21 -17.27 -10.27 -11.33
C MET A 21 -17.71 -9.15 -10.39
N ALA A 22 -17.66 -9.37 -9.06
CA ALA A 22 -18.00 -8.35 -8.08
C ALA A 22 -17.06 -7.13 -8.16
N THR A 23 -15.75 -7.36 -8.33
CA THR A 23 -14.76 -6.29 -8.49
C THR A 23 -15.05 -5.44 -9.74
N VAL A 24 -15.31 -6.08 -10.88
CA VAL A 24 -15.63 -5.39 -12.15
C VAL A 24 -16.95 -4.65 -12.05
N LEU A 25 -17.99 -5.25 -11.46
CA LEU A 25 -19.29 -4.62 -11.29
C LEU A 25 -19.23 -3.42 -10.34
N MET A 26 -18.50 -3.52 -9.22
CA MET A 26 -18.26 -2.42 -8.30
C MET A 26 -17.54 -1.26 -9.01
N PHE A 27 -16.43 -1.54 -9.70
CA PHE A 27 -15.70 -0.49 -10.39
C PHE A 27 -16.54 0.16 -11.49
N LYS A 28 -17.29 -0.64 -12.27
CA LYS A 28 -18.21 -0.15 -13.30
C LYS A 28 -19.35 0.69 -12.73
N SER A 29 -19.92 0.30 -11.58
CA SER A 29 -20.99 1.05 -10.93
C SER A 29 -20.47 2.42 -10.47
N HIS A 30 -19.28 2.46 -9.87
CA HIS A 30 -18.62 3.71 -9.47
C HIS A 30 -18.19 4.58 -10.66
N LEU A 31 -17.80 3.98 -11.79
CA LEU A 31 -17.59 4.72 -13.05
C LEU A 31 -18.87 5.40 -13.55
N ARG A 32 -20.06 4.79 -13.34
CA ARG A 32 -21.34 5.45 -13.66
C ARG A 32 -21.64 6.61 -12.73
N ILE A 33 -21.40 6.46 -11.42
CA ILE A 33 -21.50 7.57 -10.48
C ILE A 33 -20.58 8.71 -10.93
N ALA A 34 -19.32 8.39 -11.28
CA ALA A 34 -18.37 9.38 -11.76
C ALA A 34 -18.82 10.08 -13.05
N GLY A 35 -19.41 9.33 -14.01
CA GLY A 35 -19.98 9.90 -15.22
C GLY A 35 -21.19 10.81 -14.95
N ARG A 36 -22.01 10.47 -13.96
CA ARG A 36 -23.15 11.29 -13.51
C ARG A 36 -22.70 12.56 -12.78
N TRP A 37 -21.71 12.45 -11.90
CA TRP A 37 -21.19 13.59 -11.14
C TRP A 37 -20.34 14.52 -12.00
N PHE A 38 -19.64 13.97 -12.99
CA PHE A 38 -18.70 14.68 -13.85
C PHE A 38 -18.95 14.32 -15.33
N PRO A 39 -20.07 14.77 -15.91
CA PRO A 39 -20.42 14.46 -17.30
C PRO A 39 -19.36 15.00 -18.28
N ALA A 40 -18.79 16.18 -18.01
CA ALA A 40 -17.68 16.75 -18.77
C ALA A 40 -16.29 16.20 -18.35
N GLY A 41 -16.24 15.37 -17.31
CA GLY A 41 -15.01 14.76 -16.81
C GLY A 41 -14.42 13.78 -17.82
N ASN A 42 -13.12 13.91 -18.07
CA ASN A 42 -12.38 12.96 -18.89
C ASN A 42 -12.25 11.58 -18.19
N ILE A 43 -11.84 10.56 -18.94
CA ILE A 43 -11.74 9.18 -18.41
C ILE A 43 -10.79 9.05 -17.21
N LEU A 44 -9.73 9.85 -17.16
CA LEU A 44 -8.77 9.83 -16.06
C LEU A 44 -9.43 10.27 -14.75
N LEU A 45 -10.15 11.40 -14.78
CA LEU A 45 -10.93 11.87 -13.63
C LEU A 45 -12.00 10.86 -13.22
N ARG A 46 -12.74 10.29 -14.18
CA ARG A 46 -13.78 9.29 -13.87
C ARG A 46 -13.19 8.03 -13.23
N THR A 47 -12.02 7.60 -13.70
CA THR A 47 -11.27 6.47 -13.15
C THR A 47 -10.79 6.77 -11.73
N GLU A 48 -10.22 7.95 -11.49
CA GLU A 48 -9.80 8.40 -10.17
C GLU A 48 -10.96 8.41 -9.16
N VAL A 49 -12.11 8.97 -9.56
CA VAL A 49 -13.35 8.96 -8.75
C VAL A 49 -13.79 7.52 -8.45
N ALA A 50 -13.78 6.65 -9.47
CA ALA A 50 -14.18 5.26 -9.30
C ALA A 50 -13.25 4.47 -8.38
N LEU A 51 -11.93 4.74 -8.42
CA LEU A 51 -10.95 4.14 -7.52
C LEU A 51 -11.20 4.58 -6.06
N VAL A 52 -11.40 5.88 -5.81
CA VAL A 52 -11.72 6.40 -4.47
C VAL A 52 -13.03 5.80 -3.96
N ALA A 53 -14.09 5.82 -4.76
CA ALA A 53 -15.39 5.29 -4.36
C ALA A 53 -15.33 3.77 -4.08
N SER A 54 -14.55 3.02 -4.86
CA SER A 54 -14.36 1.57 -4.64
C SER A 54 -13.61 1.30 -3.34
N PHE A 55 -12.49 2.00 -3.11
CA PHE A 55 -11.74 1.86 -1.87
C PHE A 55 -12.61 2.26 -0.65
N TYR A 56 -13.32 3.38 -0.75
CA TYR A 56 -14.25 3.86 0.27
C TYR A 56 -15.33 2.83 0.61
N SER A 57 -16.00 2.29 -0.41
CA SER A 57 -17.03 1.27 -0.27
C SER A 57 -16.51 0.02 0.45
N LEU A 58 -15.36 -0.51 0.03
CA LEU A 58 -14.74 -1.68 0.66
C LEU A 58 -14.48 -1.45 2.15
N VAL A 59 -13.86 -0.31 2.50
CA VAL A 59 -13.55 0.05 3.90
C VAL A 59 -14.82 0.20 4.74
N VAL A 60 -15.80 0.96 4.24
CA VAL A 60 -17.04 1.21 5.00
C VAL A 60 -17.81 -0.09 5.22
N HIS A 61 -17.95 -0.94 4.19
CA HIS A 61 -18.62 -2.24 4.32
C HIS A 61 -17.88 -3.16 5.31
N ALA A 62 -16.55 -3.26 5.21
CA ALA A 62 -15.77 -4.06 6.15
C ALA A 62 -15.88 -3.53 7.60
N CYS A 63 -15.84 -2.22 7.81
CA CYS A 63 -16.00 -1.63 9.14
C CYS A 63 -17.41 -1.85 9.72
N VAL A 64 -18.47 -1.74 8.91
CA VAL A 64 -19.84 -2.01 9.34
C VAL A 64 -20.01 -3.50 9.70
N LEU A 65 -19.61 -4.41 8.81
CA LEU A 65 -19.71 -5.86 9.07
C LEU A 65 -18.86 -6.29 10.25
N GLY A 66 -17.66 -5.71 10.39
CA GLY A 66 -16.75 -5.97 11.49
C GLY A 66 -17.26 -5.46 12.83
N ALA A 67 -17.87 -4.27 12.87
CA ALA A 67 -18.50 -3.74 14.07
C ALA A 67 -19.70 -4.58 14.52
N LEU A 68 -20.38 -5.23 13.58
CA LEU A 68 -21.49 -6.16 13.83
C LEU A 68 -21.04 -7.59 14.17
N GLY A 69 -19.73 -7.90 14.10
CA GLY A 69 -19.20 -9.25 14.34
C GLY A 69 -19.62 -10.28 13.28
N ILE A 70 -19.96 -9.83 12.07
CA ILE A 70 -20.39 -10.68 10.94
C ILE A 70 -19.52 -10.46 9.70
N LEU A 71 -18.25 -10.06 9.89
CA LEU A 71 -17.27 -9.89 8.81
C LEU A 71 -16.82 -11.25 8.27
N HIS A 72 -17.69 -11.90 7.52
CA HIS A 72 -17.38 -13.11 6.78
C HIS A 72 -17.08 -12.76 5.32
N PRO A 73 -16.04 -13.32 4.66
CA PRO A 73 -15.69 -13.01 3.27
C PRO A 73 -16.86 -13.11 2.27
N TRP A 74 -17.70 -14.15 2.38
CA TRP A 74 -18.90 -14.29 1.54
C TRP A 74 -19.97 -13.21 1.78
N ILE A 75 -20.20 -12.83 3.05
CA ILE A 75 -21.13 -11.73 3.38
C ILE A 75 -20.57 -10.42 2.82
N PHE A 76 -19.26 -10.19 3.00
CA PHE A 76 -18.59 -9.01 2.47
C PHE A 76 -18.73 -8.91 0.94
N LEU A 77 -18.43 -9.99 0.20
CA LEU A 77 -18.67 -10.09 -1.25
C LEU A 77 -20.13 -9.78 -1.63
N GLY A 78 -21.08 -10.40 -0.92
CA GLY A 78 -22.52 -10.23 -1.16
C GLY A 78 -22.97 -8.78 -1.00
N THR A 79 -22.52 -8.09 0.05
CA THR A 79 -22.88 -6.68 0.28
C THR A 79 -22.31 -5.74 -0.79
N ILE A 80 -21.08 -5.97 -1.25
CA ILE A 80 -20.46 -5.21 -2.34
C ILE A 80 -21.19 -5.45 -3.67
N LEU A 81 -21.53 -6.71 -3.96
CA LEU A 81 -22.30 -7.05 -5.16
C LEU A 81 -23.69 -6.40 -5.13
N LEU A 82 -24.37 -6.44 -3.99
CA LEU A 82 -25.68 -5.80 -3.81
C LEU A 82 -25.58 -4.28 -4.04
N GLN A 83 -24.60 -3.61 -3.45
CA GLN A 83 -24.36 -2.18 -3.67
C GLN A 83 -24.09 -1.89 -5.15
N ALA A 84 -23.24 -2.70 -5.80
CA ALA A 84 -22.89 -2.51 -7.21
C ALA A 84 -24.11 -2.66 -8.12
N VAL A 85 -24.94 -3.68 -7.91
CA VAL A 85 -26.18 -3.91 -8.67
C VAL A 85 -27.19 -2.79 -8.42
N ALA A 86 -27.43 -2.40 -7.17
CA ALA A 86 -28.33 -1.29 -6.84
C ALA A 86 -27.88 0.02 -7.50
N THR A 87 -26.57 0.31 -7.46
CA THR A 87 -25.98 1.49 -8.11
C THR A 87 -26.14 1.43 -9.62
N LEU A 88 -25.89 0.28 -10.25
CA LEU A 88 -26.08 0.12 -11.71
C LEU A 88 -27.55 0.22 -12.11
N HIS A 89 -28.48 -0.18 -11.25
CA HIS A 89 -29.91 -0.05 -11.49
C HIS A 89 -30.37 1.42 -11.40
N TRP A 90 -29.87 2.18 -10.41
CA TRP A 90 -30.28 3.58 -10.19
C TRP A 90 -29.48 4.62 -10.98
N CYS A 91 -28.27 4.28 -11.43
CA CYS A 91 -27.43 5.18 -12.22
C CYS A 91 -27.50 4.81 -13.70
N GLU A 92 -28.22 5.63 -14.44
CA GLU A 92 -28.23 5.57 -15.90
C GLU A 92 -26.81 5.72 -16.47
N PRO A 93 -26.48 4.99 -17.54
CA PRO A 93 -25.20 5.13 -18.20
C PRO A 93 -25.11 6.51 -18.87
N VAL A 94 -24.25 7.38 -18.34
CA VAL A 94 -23.93 8.64 -19.00
C VAL A 94 -22.96 8.36 -20.14
N PRO A 95 -23.32 8.64 -21.41
CA PRO A 95 -22.40 8.48 -22.52
C PRO A 95 -21.13 9.27 -22.24
N LEU A 96 -19.96 8.71 -22.59
CA LEU A 96 -18.77 9.52 -22.72
C LEU A 96 -19.09 10.55 -23.81
N GLY A 97 -19.24 11.82 -23.42
CA GLY A 97 -19.73 12.87 -24.31
C GLY A 97 -18.96 12.85 -25.64
N SER A 98 -19.66 13.03 -26.75
CA SER A 98 -19.10 12.99 -28.12
C SER A 98 -17.91 13.94 -28.32
N HIS A 99 -17.78 14.98 -27.49
CA HIS A 99 -16.62 15.88 -27.47
C HIS A 99 -15.31 15.25 -26.94
N ALA A 100 -15.36 14.07 -26.30
CA ALA A 100 -14.20 13.47 -25.64
C ALA A 100 -13.30 12.65 -26.57
N ILE A 101 -13.73 12.31 -27.79
CA ILE A 101 -12.93 11.58 -28.77
C ILE A 101 -12.63 12.48 -29.97
N GLN A 102 -12.03 13.64 -29.73
CA GLN A 102 -11.22 14.24 -30.79
C GLN A 102 -10.05 13.28 -31.02
N ALA A 103 -9.87 12.85 -32.27
CA ALA A 103 -8.84 11.89 -32.64
C ALA A 103 -7.49 12.36 -32.07
N PRO A 104 -6.80 11.51 -31.29
CA PRO A 104 -5.55 11.90 -30.67
C PRO A 104 -4.54 12.33 -31.75
N SER A 105 -3.93 13.51 -31.60
CA SER A 105 -2.79 13.92 -32.40
C SER A 105 -1.69 12.86 -32.32
N GLN A 106 -0.85 12.69 -33.35
CA GLN A 106 0.14 11.60 -33.42
C GLN A 106 1.04 11.51 -32.17
N PHE A 107 1.35 12.63 -31.50
CA PHE A 107 2.13 12.65 -30.25
C PHE A 107 1.45 11.96 -29.07
N ILE A 108 0.12 11.85 -29.08
CA ILE A 108 -0.65 11.15 -28.07
C ILE A 108 -0.42 9.62 -28.19
N SER A 109 0.07 9.07 -29.31
CA SER A 109 0.33 7.64 -29.38
C SER A 109 1.50 7.20 -28.48
N VAL A 110 2.62 7.92 -28.50
CA VAL A 110 3.86 7.48 -27.83
C VAL A 110 3.70 7.44 -26.31
N THR A 111 3.14 8.47 -25.70
CA THR A 111 2.95 8.50 -24.25
C THR A 111 1.97 7.42 -23.78
N TYR A 112 0.93 7.13 -24.57
CA TYR A 112 0.00 6.04 -24.26
C TYR A 112 0.68 4.67 -24.37
N PHE A 113 1.54 4.46 -25.37
CA PHE A 113 2.35 3.24 -25.46
C PHE A 113 3.30 3.10 -24.27
N LEU A 114 3.93 4.19 -23.81
CA LEU A 114 4.79 4.17 -22.62
C LEU A 114 3.99 3.84 -21.35
N TRP A 115 2.83 4.47 -21.14
CA TRP A 115 1.97 4.14 -20.00
C TRP A 115 1.45 2.71 -20.05
N LEU A 116 1.10 2.22 -21.24
CA LEU A 116 0.69 0.83 -21.43
C LEU A 116 1.85 -0.12 -21.12
N ALA A 117 3.05 0.16 -21.61
CA ALA A 117 4.23 -0.65 -21.32
C ALA A 117 4.52 -0.68 -19.82
N ILE A 118 4.50 0.47 -19.14
CA ILE A 118 4.71 0.56 -17.69
C ILE A 118 3.60 -0.17 -16.92
N ALA A 119 2.34 -0.02 -17.32
CA ALA A 119 1.23 -0.75 -16.70
C ALA A 119 1.41 -2.27 -16.87
N CYS A 120 1.79 -2.74 -18.06
CA CYS A 120 2.03 -4.15 -18.30
C CYS A 120 3.24 -4.67 -17.50
N LEU A 121 4.29 -3.86 -17.37
CA LEU A 121 5.46 -4.21 -16.57
C LEU A 121 5.14 -4.22 -15.08
N ALA A 122 4.37 -3.25 -14.58
CA ALA A 122 3.91 -3.23 -13.18
C ALA A 122 3.02 -4.44 -12.88
N VAL A 123 2.06 -4.75 -13.75
CA VAL A 123 1.22 -5.95 -13.61
C VAL A 123 2.09 -7.21 -13.66
N SER A 124 2.98 -7.34 -14.65
CA SER A 124 3.89 -8.49 -14.74
C SER A 124 4.77 -8.64 -13.49
N TRP A 125 5.26 -7.53 -12.95
CA TRP A 125 6.03 -7.50 -11.72
C TRP A 125 5.21 -7.99 -10.53
N VAL A 126 3.99 -7.50 -10.34
CA VAL A 126 3.09 -7.98 -9.28
C VAL A 126 2.79 -9.46 -9.45
N LEU A 127 2.55 -9.93 -10.67
CA LEU A 127 2.24 -11.34 -10.92
C LEU A 127 3.46 -12.25 -10.68
N VAL A 128 4.64 -11.84 -11.17
CA VAL A 128 5.87 -12.66 -11.06
C VAL A 128 6.48 -12.61 -9.66
N ARG A 129 6.51 -11.45 -9.00
CA ARG A 129 7.20 -11.27 -7.71
C ARG A 129 6.26 -11.18 -6.52
N GLY A 130 5.01 -10.79 -6.75
CA GLY A 130 4.00 -10.70 -5.69
C GLY A 130 3.17 -11.97 -5.62
N VAL A 131 2.53 -12.36 -6.73
CA VAL A 131 1.61 -13.50 -6.75
C VAL A 131 2.40 -14.81 -6.71
N ASN A 132 3.43 -14.97 -7.55
CA ASN A 132 4.14 -16.25 -7.66
C ASN A 132 5.10 -16.56 -6.51
N GLU A 133 5.61 -15.54 -5.83
CA GLU A 133 6.57 -15.72 -4.75
C GLU A 133 5.86 -15.62 -3.40
N PHE A 134 6.32 -16.40 -2.44
CA PHE A 134 5.86 -16.28 -1.06
C PHE A 134 6.36 -14.96 -0.47
N PRO A 135 5.53 -14.24 0.31
CA PRO A 135 5.94 -12.99 0.92
C PRO A 135 7.12 -13.23 1.87
N THR A 136 8.20 -12.48 1.66
CA THR A 136 9.39 -12.49 2.52
C THR A 136 9.49 -11.23 3.37
N ASN A 137 8.70 -10.21 3.04
CA ASN A 137 8.76 -8.91 3.68
C ASN A 137 8.32 -8.97 5.14
N TRP A 138 9.15 -8.42 6.03
CA TRP A 138 8.92 -8.46 7.46
C TRP A 138 7.61 -7.77 7.88
N ASP A 139 7.29 -6.56 7.37
CA ASP A 139 6.05 -5.86 7.74
C ASP A 139 4.83 -6.67 7.31
N THR A 140 4.89 -7.22 6.07
CA THR A 140 3.83 -8.04 5.48
C THR A 140 3.50 -9.24 6.38
N LEU A 141 4.54 -9.97 6.80
CA LEU A 141 4.42 -11.17 7.64
C LEU A 141 4.23 -10.88 9.13
N SER A 142 4.63 -9.71 9.61
CA SER A 142 4.58 -9.44 11.05
C SER A 142 3.20 -8.96 11.48
N TYR A 143 2.50 -8.20 10.62
CA TYR A 143 1.22 -7.63 11.00
C TYR A 143 0.20 -7.40 9.87
N HIS A 144 0.59 -7.13 8.62
CA HIS A 144 -0.41 -6.89 7.57
C HIS A 144 -1.26 -8.15 7.30
N LEU A 145 -0.63 -9.27 6.92
CA LEU A 145 -1.35 -10.53 6.70
C LEU A 145 -1.92 -11.15 7.99
N PRO A 146 -1.19 -11.18 9.12
CA PRO A 146 -1.76 -11.68 10.38
C PRO A 146 -3.00 -10.92 10.85
N MET A 147 -3.11 -9.62 10.57
CA MET A 147 -4.28 -8.85 10.96
C MET A 147 -5.49 -9.24 10.12
N VAL A 148 -5.30 -9.43 8.81
CA VAL A 148 -6.34 -9.91 7.90
C VAL A 148 -6.80 -11.32 8.27
N ASP A 149 -5.86 -12.22 8.55
CA ASP A 149 -6.18 -13.59 8.97
C ASP A 149 -6.99 -13.62 10.26
N ALA A 150 -6.59 -12.80 11.26
CA ALA A 150 -7.36 -12.64 12.49
C ALA A 150 -8.78 -12.11 12.23
N TRP A 151 -8.95 -11.16 11.30
CA TRP A 151 -10.28 -10.65 10.97
C TRP A 151 -11.19 -11.71 10.35
N ILE A 152 -10.63 -12.56 9.50
CA ILE A 152 -11.34 -13.67 8.86
C ILE A 152 -11.73 -14.71 9.91
N SER A 153 -10.82 -15.08 10.82
CA SER A 153 -11.06 -16.11 11.82
C SER A 153 -12.02 -15.68 12.93
N GLU A 154 -11.97 -14.40 13.34
CA GLU A 154 -12.83 -13.86 14.39
C GLU A 154 -14.13 -13.24 13.85
N GLY A 155 -14.26 -13.03 12.54
CA GLY A 155 -15.42 -12.38 11.94
C GLY A 155 -15.60 -10.91 12.35
N SER A 156 -14.51 -10.26 12.78
CA SER A 156 -14.50 -8.93 13.40
C SER A 156 -13.24 -8.16 13.04
N ILE A 157 -13.32 -6.82 12.95
CA ILE A 157 -12.13 -5.95 12.81
C ILE A 157 -11.43 -5.67 14.16
N TYR A 158 -12.06 -6.07 15.26
CA TYR A 158 -11.47 -6.00 16.60
C TYR A 158 -10.99 -7.40 17.00
N THR A 159 -9.67 -7.58 16.91
CA THR A 159 -9.02 -8.88 17.11
C THR A 159 -7.89 -8.76 18.13
N PRO A 160 -8.20 -8.67 19.43
CA PRO A 160 -7.21 -8.38 20.47
C PRO A 160 -6.09 -9.42 20.57
N ARG A 161 -6.25 -10.60 19.95
CA ARG A 161 -5.20 -11.63 19.84
C ARG A 161 -4.04 -11.21 18.93
N ASN A 162 -4.29 -10.34 17.97
CA ASN A 162 -3.25 -9.80 17.10
C ASN A 162 -2.56 -8.64 17.79
N MET A 163 -1.24 -8.68 18.01
CA MET A 163 -0.51 -7.63 18.73
C MET A 163 -0.66 -6.22 18.10
N LYS A 164 -1.03 -6.14 16.83
CA LYS A 164 -1.18 -4.90 16.05
C LYS A 164 -2.64 -4.54 15.77
N TRP A 165 -3.60 -5.17 16.46
CA TRP A 165 -5.03 -4.94 16.29
C TRP A 165 -5.43 -3.46 16.34
N PHE A 166 -4.71 -2.65 17.11
CA PHE A 166 -5.01 -1.23 17.33
C PHE A 166 -4.64 -0.33 16.14
N PHE A 167 -3.80 -0.77 15.20
CA PHE A 167 -3.51 0.07 14.04
C PHE A 167 -4.76 0.28 13.19
N PRO A 168 -4.89 1.46 12.55
CA PRO A 168 -5.90 1.63 11.51
C PRO A 168 -5.54 0.76 10.30
N GLY A 169 -6.55 0.19 9.65
CA GLY A 169 -6.39 -0.95 8.75
C GLY A 169 -7.02 -0.81 7.37
N ASN A 170 -7.15 0.41 6.83
CA ASN A 170 -7.84 0.60 5.55
C ASN A 170 -7.17 -0.15 4.40
N CYS A 171 -5.84 -0.19 4.36
CA CYS A 171 -5.13 -0.93 3.31
C CYS A 171 -5.27 -2.44 3.49
N GLU A 172 -5.34 -2.91 4.72
CA GLU A 172 -5.57 -4.31 5.05
C GLU A 172 -6.98 -4.76 4.71
N VAL A 173 -7.97 -3.85 4.65
CA VAL A 173 -9.27 -4.17 4.05
C VAL A 173 -9.14 -4.47 2.54
N LEU A 174 -8.24 -3.81 1.83
CA LEU A 174 -7.97 -4.16 0.42
C LEU A 174 -7.31 -5.54 0.32
N ILE A 175 -6.41 -5.88 1.25
CA ILE A 175 -5.83 -7.23 1.34
C ILE A 175 -6.94 -8.25 1.63
N LEU A 176 -7.81 -7.98 2.61
CA LEU A 176 -8.98 -8.82 2.94
C LEU A 176 -9.86 -9.04 1.71
N TRP A 177 -10.11 -8.00 0.91
CA TRP A 177 -10.84 -8.16 -0.35
C TRP A 177 -10.13 -9.10 -1.32
N CYS A 178 -8.80 -9.06 -1.40
CA CYS A 178 -8.01 -9.89 -2.32
C CYS A 178 -7.82 -11.32 -1.84
N VAL A 179 -7.78 -11.59 -0.53
CA VAL A 179 -7.43 -12.93 0.01
C VAL A 179 -8.57 -13.60 0.78
N GLY A 180 -9.61 -12.86 1.17
CA GLY A 180 -10.62 -13.34 2.12
C GLY A 180 -11.38 -14.58 1.65
N LEU A 181 -11.71 -14.65 0.37
CA LEU A 181 -12.47 -15.77 -0.20
C LEU A 181 -11.60 -16.95 -0.62
N PHE A 182 -10.29 -16.74 -0.76
CA PHE A 182 -9.37 -17.75 -1.26
C PHE A 182 -8.84 -18.62 -0.12
N SER A 183 -8.41 -19.83 -0.44
CA SER A 183 -7.80 -20.72 0.52
C SER A 183 -6.41 -20.23 0.94
N GLY A 184 -5.70 -19.47 0.11
CA GLY A 184 -4.40 -18.85 0.40
C GLY A 184 -4.38 -17.32 0.30
N ASP A 185 -3.17 -16.75 0.42
CA ASP A 185 -2.86 -15.32 0.49
C ASP A 185 -2.06 -14.80 -0.71
N PHE A 186 -1.88 -15.63 -1.74
CA PHE A 186 -1.10 -15.31 -2.96
C PHE A 186 -1.61 -14.09 -3.74
N LEU A 187 -2.86 -13.66 -3.56
CA LEU A 187 -3.39 -12.45 -4.22
C LEU A 187 -3.19 -11.17 -3.40
N ALA A 188 -2.62 -11.24 -2.19
CA ALA A 188 -2.47 -10.07 -1.33
C ALA A 188 -1.79 -8.87 -2.03
N PRO A 189 -0.69 -9.06 -2.80
CA PRO A 189 0.01 -7.92 -3.42
C PRO A 189 -0.83 -7.12 -4.44
N ILE A 190 -1.90 -7.70 -4.97
CA ILE A 190 -2.84 -7.00 -5.86
C ILE A 190 -3.48 -5.80 -5.17
N ALA A 191 -3.63 -5.83 -3.84
CA ALA A 191 -4.20 -4.73 -3.06
C ALA A 191 -3.52 -3.39 -3.33
N ASN A 192 -2.19 -3.38 -3.51
CA ASN A 192 -1.42 -2.16 -3.72
C ASN A 192 -1.54 -1.56 -5.13
N LEU A 193 -2.11 -2.29 -6.09
CA LEU A 193 -2.42 -1.74 -7.41
C LEU A 193 -3.46 -0.61 -7.33
N ILE A 194 -4.37 -0.63 -6.35
CA ILE A 194 -5.34 0.47 -6.14
C ILE A 194 -4.62 1.75 -5.74
N GLY A 195 -3.72 1.67 -4.74
CA GLY A 195 -2.91 2.80 -4.30
C GLY A 195 -2.03 3.36 -5.42
N ALA A 196 -1.36 2.48 -6.18
CA ALA A 196 -0.52 2.88 -7.30
C ALA A 196 -1.33 3.53 -8.43
N SER A 197 -2.52 3.00 -8.72
CA SER A 197 -3.43 3.56 -9.72
C SER A 197 -3.94 4.94 -9.31
N LEU A 198 -4.27 5.14 -8.02
CA LEU A 198 -4.62 6.45 -7.48
C LEU A 198 -3.47 7.44 -7.61
N LEU A 199 -2.24 7.02 -7.28
CA LEU A 199 -1.04 7.85 -7.42
C LEU A 199 -0.81 8.31 -8.87
N VAL A 200 -0.91 7.41 -9.84
CA VAL A 200 -0.78 7.73 -11.27
C VAL A 200 -1.90 8.68 -11.72
N CYS A 201 -3.17 8.32 -11.45
CA CYS A 201 -4.32 9.08 -11.92
C CYS A 201 -4.33 10.49 -11.36
N SER A 202 -4.17 10.62 -10.03
CA SER A 202 -4.19 11.92 -9.35
C SER A 202 -3.01 12.80 -9.72
N SER A 203 -1.80 12.23 -9.85
CA SER A 203 -0.63 13.00 -10.28
C SER A 203 -0.81 13.54 -11.70
N LEU A 204 -1.25 12.72 -12.65
CA LEU A 204 -1.53 13.16 -14.02
C LEU A 204 -2.65 14.19 -14.09
N SER A 205 -3.74 13.98 -13.35
CA SER A 205 -4.87 14.92 -13.29
C SER A 205 -4.46 16.26 -12.68
N LEU A 206 -3.73 16.24 -11.56
CA LEU A 206 -3.22 17.43 -10.88
C LEU A 206 -2.25 18.20 -11.77
N LEU A 207 -1.24 17.54 -12.35
CA LEU A 207 -0.29 18.18 -13.26
C LEU A 207 -0.97 18.75 -14.51
N LYS A 208 -2.01 18.08 -15.04
CA LYS A 208 -2.82 18.60 -16.14
C LYS A 208 -3.59 19.86 -15.72
N MET A 209 -4.21 19.86 -14.55
CA MET A 209 -4.92 21.02 -14.00
C MET A 209 -3.97 22.20 -13.74
N LEU A 210 -2.73 21.92 -13.32
CA LEU A 210 -1.66 22.91 -13.18
C LEU A 210 -1.08 23.39 -14.52
N ASN A 211 -1.67 22.97 -15.64
CA ASN A 211 -1.25 23.28 -17.00
C ASN A 211 0.19 22.85 -17.31
N ILE A 212 0.74 21.82 -16.67
CA ILE A 212 2.05 21.29 -17.04
C ILE A 212 1.98 20.73 -18.46
N SER A 213 2.96 21.09 -19.29
CA SER A 213 3.00 20.70 -20.71
C SER A 213 2.97 19.18 -20.90
N GLY A 214 2.42 18.72 -22.03
CA GLY A 214 2.03 17.32 -22.25
C GLY A 214 3.11 16.29 -21.91
N LEU A 215 4.25 16.31 -22.61
CA LEU A 215 5.35 15.37 -22.38
C LEU A 215 5.94 15.53 -20.97
N PHE A 216 6.17 16.77 -20.53
CA PHE A 216 6.77 17.06 -19.23
C PHE A 216 5.93 16.52 -18.07
N ARG A 217 4.61 16.68 -18.15
CA ARG A 217 3.65 16.08 -17.20
C ARG A 217 3.82 14.57 -17.08
N HIS A 218 3.94 13.87 -18.20
CA HIS A 218 4.10 12.42 -18.17
C HIS A 218 5.46 12.02 -17.60
N LEU A 219 6.55 12.73 -17.95
CA LEU A 219 7.88 12.50 -17.37
C LEU A 219 7.91 12.71 -15.85
N VAL A 220 7.28 13.78 -15.36
CA VAL A 220 7.15 14.05 -13.92
C VAL A 220 6.38 12.91 -13.24
N CYS A 221 5.25 12.49 -13.81
CA CYS A 221 4.48 11.39 -13.25
C CYS A 221 5.24 10.05 -13.32
N PHE A 222 6.03 9.81 -14.37
CA PHE A 222 6.92 8.65 -14.42
C PHE A 222 7.96 8.71 -13.31
N ALA A 223 8.60 9.85 -13.06
CA ALA A 223 9.52 9.98 -11.94
C ALA A 223 8.83 9.73 -10.58
N VAL A 224 7.56 10.15 -10.41
CA VAL A 224 6.77 9.85 -9.20
C VAL A 224 6.59 8.34 -8.99
N VAL A 225 6.37 7.54 -10.04
CA VAL A 225 6.04 6.11 -9.89
C VAL A 225 7.18 5.14 -10.22
N ALA A 226 8.23 5.60 -10.88
CA ALA A 226 9.38 4.79 -11.30
C ALA A 226 10.51 4.76 -10.27
N ASN A 227 10.19 4.88 -8.97
CA ASN A 227 11.15 4.76 -7.88
C ASN A 227 11.06 3.40 -7.16
N ASP A 228 12.14 2.99 -6.51
CA ASP A 228 12.28 1.68 -5.88
C ASP A 228 11.23 1.41 -4.82
N VAL A 229 10.88 2.44 -4.05
CA VAL A 229 9.91 2.30 -2.97
C VAL A 229 8.57 1.89 -3.55
N VAL A 230 8.13 2.53 -4.64
CA VAL A 230 6.88 2.17 -5.32
C VAL A 230 6.97 0.74 -5.86
N TRP A 231 8.02 0.37 -6.58
CA TRP A 231 8.11 -0.98 -7.16
C TRP A 231 8.22 -2.10 -6.12
N HIS A 232 8.93 -1.87 -5.02
CA HIS A 232 9.01 -2.83 -3.92
C HIS A 232 7.66 -3.00 -3.21
N GLN A 233 6.92 -1.91 -3.02
CA GLN A 233 5.58 -1.97 -2.42
C GLN A 233 4.48 -2.44 -3.37
N LEU A 234 4.74 -2.59 -4.67
CA LEU A 234 3.78 -3.30 -5.54
C LEU A 234 3.70 -4.79 -5.20
N VAL A 235 4.76 -5.37 -4.64
CA VAL A 235 4.86 -6.81 -4.31
C VAL A 235 4.80 -7.07 -2.81
N ASP A 236 5.19 -6.09 -1.99
CA ASP A 236 4.98 -6.12 -0.55
C ASP A 236 3.65 -5.50 -0.16
N ASN A 237 2.99 -6.02 0.86
CA ASN A 237 1.72 -5.47 1.37
C ASN A 237 1.90 -4.26 2.30
N LYS A 238 2.84 -3.37 1.97
CA LYS A 238 3.06 -2.10 2.68
C LYS A 238 2.04 -1.06 2.23
N ASN A 239 1.76 -0.09 3.09
CA ASN A 239 0.64 0.82 2.91
C ASN A 239 1.02 2.25 2.46
N ASP A 240 2.31 2.52 2.24
CA ASP A 240 2.78 3.89 1.98
C ASP A 240 2.43 4.37 0.56
N ILE A 241 2.35 3.49 -0.44
CA ILE A 241 1.83 3.85 -1.79
C ILE A 241 0.40 4.37 -1.69
N ALA A 242 -0.47 3.66 -0.95
CA ALA A 242 -1.85 4.08 -0.78
C ALA A 242 -1.93 5.43 -0.05
N ALA A 243 -1.08 5.65 0.96
CA ALA A 243 -0.99 6.93 1.66
C ALA A 243 -0.65 8.09 0.70
N VAL A 244 0.38 7.95 -0.15
CA VAL A 244 0.71 9.01 -1.11
C VAL A 244 -0.34 9.16 -2.20
N GLY A 245 -0.90 8.06 -2.72
CA GLY A 245 -1.98 8.12 -3.71
C GLY A 245 -3.18 8.91 -3.19
N LEU A 246 -3.66 8.59 -1.99
CA LEU A 246 -4.79 9.28 -1.36
C LEU A 246 -4.50 10.74 -1.01
N ALA A 247 -3.27 11.06 -0.58
CA ALA A 247 -2.87 12.43 -0.30
C ALA A 247 -2.89 13.31 -1.57
N ILE A 248 -2.32 12.82 -2.68
CA ILE A 248 -2.32 13.54 -3.95
C ILE A 248 -3.74 13.61 -4.55
N THR A 249 -4.56 12.56 -4.40
CA THR A 249 -5.98 12.59 -4.79
C THR A 249 -6.78 13.63 -4.01
N ALA A 250 -6.61 13.71 -2.68
CA ALA A 250 -7.28 14.73 -1.86
C ALA A 250 -6.89 16.15 -2.32
N LEU A 251 -5.58 16.39 -2.49
CA LEU A 251 -5.05 17.65 -3.00
C LEU A 251 -5.62 18.01 -4.37
N HIS A 252 -5.64 17.06 -5.30
CA HIS A 252 -6.21 17.24 -6.63
C HIS A 252 -7.67 17.68 -6.55
N PHE A 253 -8.53 16.97 -5.81
CA PHE A 253 -9.94 17.33 -5.70
C PHE A 253 -10.18 18.70 -5.03
N PHE A 254 -9.38 19.08 -4.03
CA PHE A 254 -9.43 20.45 -3.50
C PHE A 254 -9.08 21.49 -4.57
N CYS A 255 -8.02 21.27 -5.34
CA CYS A 255 -7.64 22.21 -6.39
C CYS A 255 -8.67 22.27 -7.53
N VAL A 256 -9.32 21.15 -7.90
CA VAL A 256 -10.40 21.16 -8.88
C VAL A 256 -11.61 21.93 -8.35
N TYR A 257 -12.00 21.74 -7.09
CA TYR A 257 -13.08 22.52 -6.47
C TYR A 257 -12.81 24.04 -6.57
N LEU A 258 -11.59 24.46 -6.28
CA LEU A 258 -11.19 25.88 -6.38
C LEU A 258 -11.21 26.40 -7.81
N THR A 259 -10.83 25.59 -8.80
CA THR A 259 -10.72 26.06 -10.19
C THR A 259 -12.03 25.97 -10.97
N ALA A 260 -12.84 24.92 -10.76
CA ALA A 260 -14.07 24.67 -11.51
C ALA A 260 -15.24 25.59 -11.10
N GLY A 261 -15.20 26.18 -9.90
CA GLY A 261 -16.21 27.15 -9.45
C GLY A 261 -17.49 26.53 -8.86
N GLU A 262 -17.84 25.32 -9.28
CA GLU A 262 -19.04 24.59 -8.88
C GLU A 262 -18.74 23.08 -8.70
N GLY A 263 -19.34 22.45 -7.68
CA GLY A 263 -19.29 21.01 -7.47
C GLY A 263 -18.94 20.60 -6.04
N ALA A 264 -19.94 20.57 -5.15
CA ALA A 264 -19.80 20.00 -3.81
C ALA A 264 -19.26 18.55 -3.82
N ASN A 265 -19.49 17.83 -4.93
CA ASN A 265 -18.98 16.48 -5.15
C ASN A 265 -17.45 16.38 -5.08
N TYR A 266 -16.71 17.41 -5.51
CA TYR A 266 -15.24 17.41 -5.38
C TYR A 266 -14.81 17.47 -3.93
N LEU A 267 -15.50 18.26 -3.09
CA LEU A 267 -15.22 18.29 -1.65
C LEU A 267 -15.57 16.95 -0.99
N VAL A 268 -16.70 16.34 -1.35
CA VAL A 268 -17.03 14.97 -0.89
C VAL A 268 -15.89 14.00 -1.17
N LEU A 269 -15.33 14.01 -2.38
CA LEU A 269 -14.22 13.13 -2.76
C LEU A 269 -12.89 13.49 -2.09
N ALA A 270 -12.62 14.78 -1.88
CA ALA A 270 -11.45 15.22 -1.13
C ALA A 270 -11.52 14.71 0.32
N PHE A 271 -12.65 14.91 0.99
CA PHE A 271 -12.86 14.42 2.36
C PHE A 271 -12.92 12.89 2.45
N ALA A 272 -13.48 12.20 1.45
CA ALA A 272 -13.42 10.74 1.37
C ALA A 272 -11.97 10.24 1.28
N SER A 273 -11.14 10.87 0.45
CA SER A 273 -9.73 10.55 0.29
C SER A 273 -8.93 10.83 1.57
N LEU A 274 -9.23 11.93 2.26
CA LEU A 274 -8.63 12.26 3.55
C LEU A 274 -9.03 11.26 4.66
N GLY A 275 -10.28 10.82 4.68
CA GLY A 275 -10.75 9.81 5.63
C GLY A 275 -10.08 8.46 5.39
N LEU A 276 -9.99 8.06 4.11
CA LEU A 276 -9.23 6.88 3.71
C LEU A 276 -7.77 7.00 4.13
N LEU A 277 -7.13 8.15 3.89
CA LEU A 277 -5.73 8.44 4.25
C LEU A 277 -5.51 8.33 5.75
N ALA A 278 -6.38 8.94 6.57
CA ALA A 278 -6.29 8.86 8.02
C ALA A 278 -6.32 7.41 8.49
N GLY A 279 -7.19 6.57 7.93
CA GLY A 279 -7.27 5.15 8.27
C GLY A 279 -6.19 4.25 7.65
N VAL A 280 -5.16 4.79 6.98
CA VAL A 280 -4.04 3.97 6.45
C VAL A 280 -3.06 3.55 7.54
N LYS A 281 -2.55 4.51 8.32
CA LYS A 281 -1.53 4.31 9.37
C LYS A 281 -1.46 5.55 10.26
N TYR A 282 -0.93 5.44 11.48
CA TYR A 282 -0.80 6.59 12.37
C TYR A 282 0.02 7.75 11.78
N TYR A 283 1.11 7.47 11.05
CA TYR A 283 1.89 8.54 10.42
C TYR A 283 1.11 9.28 9.33
N ALA A 284 0.05 8.69 8.77
CA ALA A 284 -0.79 9.30 7.75
C ALA A 284 -1.81 10.30 8.32
N VAL A 285 -2.12 10.23 9.63
CA VAL A 285 -3.07 11.16 10.28
C VAL A 285 -2.56 12.60 10.23
N PRO A 286 -1.31 12.94 10.63
CA PRO A 286 -0.78 14.28 10.46
C PRO A 286 -0.84 14.79 9.02
N TYR A 287 -0.60 13.91 8.02
CA TYR A 287 -0.76 14.30 6.62
C TYR A 287 -2.23 14.58 6.27
N ALA A 288 -3.18 13.73 6.68
CA ALA A 288 -4.60 14.00 6.47
C ALA A 288 -5.03 15.35 7.06
N VAL A 289 -4.57 15.68 8.27
CA VAL A 289 -4.81 16.98 8.91
C VAL A 289 -4.18 18.12 8.10
N LEU A 290 -2.93 17.97 7.65
CA LEU A 290 -2.24 18.97 6.83
C LEU A 290 -2.98 19.24 5.51
N PHE A 291 -3.39 18.21 4.78
CA PHE A 291 -4.08 18.37 3.50
C PHE A 291 -5.51 18.90 3.69
N ALA A 292 -6.21 18.53 4.78
CA ALA A 292 -7.48 19.15 5.15
C ALA A 292 -7.30 20.64 5.45
N PHE A 293 -6.29 20.99 6.25
CA PHE A 293 -5.96 22.37 6.58
C PHE A 293 -5.61 23.18 5.32
N ALA A 294 -4.75 22.64 4.44
CA ALA A 294 -4.40 23.28 3.18
C ALA A 294 -5.64 23.48 2.30
N GLY A 295 -6.51 22.47 2.19
CA GLY A 295 -7.79 22.53 1.49
C GLY A 295 -8.69 23.66 2.00
N ILE A 296 -8.97 23.66 3.31
CA ILE A 296 -9.80 24.67 3.98
C ILE A 296 -9.18 26.06 3.85
N PHE A 297 -7.86 26.18 4.02
CA PHE A 297 -7.15 27.44 3.84
C PHE A 297 -7.33 27.98 2.41
N GLY A 298 -7.21 27.14 1.39
CA GLY A 298 -7.50 27.54 0.00
C GLY A 298 -8.95 27.98 -0.21
N ILE A 299 -9.92 27.31 0.43
CA ILE A 299 -11.34 27.71 0.39
C ILE A 299 -11.53 29.10 1.02
N VAL A 300 -10.87 29.38 2.15
CA VAL A 300 -10.89 30.69 2.82
C VAL A 300 -10.25 31.76 1.94
N VAL A 301 -9.05 31.50 1.39
CA VAL A 301 -8.36 32.44 0.48
C VAL A 301 -9.19 32.74 -0.77
N SER A 302 -9.91 31.74 -1.30
CA SER A 302 -10.81 31.89 -2.45
C SER A 302 -12.12 32.62 -2.13
N ARG A 303 -12.38 32.92 -0.84
CA ARG A 303 -13.65 33.49 -0.34
C ARG A 303 -14.87 32.65 -0.77
N ARG A 304 -14.76 31.34 -0.62
CA ARG A 304 -15.85 30.38 -0.94
C ARG A 304 -16.40 29.64 0.26
N LEU A 305 -16.01 30.04 1.46
CA LEU A 305 -16.48 29.41 2.69
C LEU A 305 -17.99 29.57 2.88
N ASP A 306 -18.52 30.74 2.50
CA ASP A 306 -19.93 31.11 2.50
C ASP A 306 -20.80 30.29 1.53
N ARG A 307 -20.19 29.76 0.46
CA ARG A 307 -20.87 28.88 -0.52
C ARG A 307 -21.14 27.48 0.01
N ILE A 308 -20.51 27.09 1.12
CA ILE A 308 -20.64 25.76 1.71
C ILE A 308 -21.60 25.87 2.90
N SER A 309 -22.82 25.39 2.72
CA SER A 309 -23.80 25.32 3.81
C SER A 309 -23.30 24.42 4.95
N TRP A 310 -23.79 24.66 6.17
CA TRP A 310 -23.47 23.81 7.32
C TRP A 310 -23.84 22.33 7.10
N LYS A 311 -24.91 22.04 6.32
CA LYS A 311 -25.31 20.68 5.94
C LYS A 311 -24.26 20.00 5.07
N GLN A 312 -23.68 20.74 4.14
CA GLN A 312 -22.57 20.23 3.32
C GLN A 312 -21.32 20.00 4.17
N TRP A 313 -21.00 20.90 5.11
CA TRP A 313 -19.93 20.67 6.07
C TRP A 313 -20.15 19.40 6.89
N ALA A 314 -21.36 19.19 7.42
CA ALA A 314 -21.72 17.99 8.14
C ALA A 314 -21.54 16.73 7.26
N LEU A 315 -21.95 16.79 5.99
CA LEU A 315 -21.72 15.71 5.03
C LEU A 315 -20.23 15.44 4.79
N HIS A 316 -19.42 16.47 4.56
CA HIS A 316 -17.98 16.31 4.35
C HIS A 316 -17.29 15.68 5.56
N VAL A 317 -17.64 16.13 6.78
CA VAL A 317 -17.15 15.56 8.03
C VAL A 317 -17.60 14.10 8.18
N ALA A 318 -18.88 13.79 7.92
CA ALA A 318 -19.38 12.42 7.97
C ALA A 318 -18.65 11.51 6.98
N VAL A 319 -18.42 11.99 5.76
CA VAL A 319 -17.70 11.25 4.71
C VAL A 319 -16.25 11.00 5.10
N PHE A 320 -15.56 11.99 5.70
CA PHE A 320 -14.21 11.81 6.24
C PHE A 320 -14.15 10.83 7.41
N LEU A 321 -15.13 10.89 8.31
CA LEU A 321 -15.17 10.03 9.48
C LEU A 321 -15.51 8.59 9.14
N ALA A 322 -16.43 8.31 8.20
CA ALA A 322 -16.90 6.95 7.95
C ALA A 322 -15.81 5.88 7.74
N PRO A 323 -14.75 6.10 6.93
CA PRO A 323 -13.68 5.11 6.72
C PRO A 323 -12.55 5.18 7.77
N SER A 324 -12.57 6.15 8.70
CA SER A 324 -11.49 6.34 9.68
C SER A 324 -11.94 6.11 11.11
N CYS A 325 -13.17 6.49 11.45
CA CYS A 325 -13.69 6.51 12.80
C CYS A 325 -13.74 5.12 13.44
N CYS A 326 -14.02 4.06 12.67
CA CYS A 326 -14.07 2.70 13.19
C CYS A 326 -12.77 2.33 13.94
N TRP A 327 -11.61 2.73 13.43
CA TRP A 327 -10.31 2.41 14.05
C TRP A 327 -10.08 3.16 15.36
N TYR A 328 -10.24 4.49 15.32
CA TYR A 328 -9.95 5.36 16.46
C TYR A 328 -11.01 5.27 17.56
N LEU A 329 -12.29 5.14 17.18
CA LEU A 329 -13.37 4.94 18.14
C LEU A 329 -13.24 3.58 18.82
N ARG A 330 -12.91 2.51 18.08
CA ARG A 330 -12.62 1.20 18.67
C ARG A 330 -11.49 1.31 19.70
N ASN A 331 -10.37 1.94 19.33
CA ASN A 331 -9.25 2.10 20.24
C ASN A 331 -9.64 2.91 21.48
N PHE A 332 -10.38 4.00 21.31
CA PHE A 332 -10.87 4.82 22.41
C PHE A 332 -11.80 4.05 23.35
N VAL A 333 -12.76 3.28 22.81
CA VAL A 333 -13.69 2.48 23.59
C VAL A 333 -12.97 1.38 24.38
N VAL A 334 -11.99 0.72 23.75
CA VAL A 334 -11.27 -0.42 24.37
C VAL A 334 -10.19 0.04 25.35
N THR A 335 -9.49 1.14 25.07
CA THR A 335 -8.25 1.51 25.79
C THR A 335 -8.29 2.89 26.44
N GLY A 336 -9.34 3.68 26.20
CA GLY A 336 -9.41 5.09 26.60
C GLY A 336 -8.58 6.04 25.73
N SER A 337 -7.80 5.55 24.75
CA SER A 337 -7.02 6.38 23.83
C SER A 337 -7.34 6.06 22.36
N PRO A 338 -7.68 7.06 21.51
CA PRO A 338 -7.87 6.82 20.09
C PRO A 338 -6.57 6.42 19.38
N LEU A 339 -5.41 6.85 19.90
CA LEU A 339 -4.09 6.64 19.31
C LEU A 339 -3.25 5.57 20.04
N PHE A 340 -3.92 4.63 20.72
CA PHE A 340 -3.26 3.52 21.41
C PHE A 340 -2.18 2.83 20.54
N PRO A 341 -0.99 2.51 21.07
CA PRO A 341 -0.59 2.53 22.48
C PRO A 341 -0.16 3.90 23.01
N GLN A 342 -0.16 4.95 22.19
CA GLN A 342 0.17 6.28 22.68
C GLN A 342 -0.96 6.83 23.54
N SER A 343 -0.61 7.30 24.73
CA SER A 343 -1.53 8.00 25.62
C SER A 343 -1.56 9.48 25.22
N LEU A 344 -2.75 10.04 25.01
CA LEU A 344 -2.92 11.49 24.90
C LEU A 344 -2.83 12.19 26.28
N ILE A 345 -2.96 11.42 27.37
CA ILE A 345 -3.10 11.90 28.75
C ILE A 345 -2.10 11.13 29.64
N GLY A 346 -0.83 11.56 29.63
CA GLY A 346 0.16 11.16 30.64
C GLY A 346 0.92 9.85 30.39
N GLN A 347 2.23 9.94 30.68
CA GLN A 347 3.32 8.95 30.66
C GLN A 347 3.33 7.96 29.49
N ASP A 348 4.25 8.20 28.54
CA ASP A 348 4.72 7.22 27.56
C ASP A 348 5.24 5.98 28.31
N ARG A 349 4.39 4.94 28.44
CA ARG A 349 4.63 3.75 29.26
C ARG A 349 5.74 2.81 28.74
N GLY A 350 6.74 3.27 28.00
CA GLY A 350 7.72 2.32 27.47
C GLY A 350 8.92 2.82 26.68
N THR A 351 9.33 4.09 26.80
CA THR A 351 10.59 4.53 26.17
C THR A 351 11.46 5.25 27.20
N ASP A 352 12.05 4.50 28.13
CA ASP A 352 12.84 5.09 29.22
C ASP A 352 14.18 5.73 28.79
N ASP A 353 14.68 5.60 27.54
CA ASP A 353 16.05 6.12 27.25
C ASP A 353 16.24 6.97 25.97
N ALA A 354 15.23 7.19 25.13
CA ALA A 354 15.38 8.11 23.99
C ALA A 354 14.07 8.83 23.65
N SER A 355 14.13 10.17 23.56
CA SER A 355 13.00 10.93 23.05
C SER A 355 12.67 10.44 21.64
N LEU A 356 11.38 10.18 21.34
CA LEU A 356 10.93 9.83 19.98
C LEU A 356 11.45 10.84 18.95
N PHE A 357 11.62 12.10 19.36
CA PHE A 357 12.21 13.16 18.56
C PHE A 357 13.64 12.83 18.08
N ALA A 358 14.47 12.17 18.90
CA ALA A 358 15.83 11.75 18.51
C ALA A 358 15.86 10.67 17.41
N THR A 359 14.71 10.03 17.10
CA THR A 359 14.58 9.09 15.98
C THR A 359 14.14 9.77 14.66
N THR A 360 13.86 11.07 14.71
CA THR A 360 13.43 11.88 13.55
C THR A 360 14.62 12.46 12.79
N ILE A 361 14.43 12.88 11.54
CA ILE A 361 15.50 13.51 10.75
C ILE A 361 15.95 14.82 11.40
N LEU A 362 15.00 15.63 11.91
CA LEU A 362 15.31 16.92 12.52
C LEU A 362 15.95 16.77 13.91
N GLY A 363 15.42 15.86 14.72
CA GLY A 363 15.80 15.73 16.13
C GLY A 363 17.01 14.85 16.40
N HIS A 364 17.45 14.03 15.45
CA HIS A 364 18.64 13.21 15.62
C HIS A 364 19.91 14.08 15.68
N GLY A 365 20.83 13.83 16.61
CA GLY A 365 22.00 14.71 16.84
C GLY A 365 23.13 14.60 15.82
N ASN A 366 23.26 13.49 15.11
CA ASN A 366 24.39 13.26 14.20
C ASN A 366 24.23 14.00 12.85
N ASN A 367 25.23 14.79 12.42
CA ASN A 367 25.20 15.53 11.15
C ASN A 367 25.37 14.64 9.90
N GLU A 368 25.97 13.45 10.03
CA GLU A 368 26.15 12.48 8.95
C GLU A 368 24.81 12.04 8.32
N LYS A 369 23.73 12.09 9.12
CA LYS A 369 22.37 11.75 8.67
C LYS A 369 21.93 12.48 7.40
N TRP A 370 22.39 13.72 7.17
CA TRP A 370 22.01 14.50 5.98
C TRP A 370 22.67 13.97 4.71
N PHE A 371 23.93 13.54 4.82
CA PHE A 371 24.65 12.90 3.72
C PHE A 371 24.02 11.53 3.40
N LEU A 372 23.78 10.71 4.43
CA LEU A 372 23.11 9.41 4.28
C LEU A 372 21.69 9.56 3.71
N LEU A 373 20.94 10.58 4.13
CA LEU A 373 19.62 10.89 3.60
C LEU A 373 19.67 11.23 2.11
N ALA A 374 20.59 12.10 1.69
CA ALA A 374 20.77 12.44 0.29
C ALA A 374 21.17 11.21 -0.55
N GLN A 375 22.07 10.37 -0.02
CA GLN A 375 22.48 9.12 -0.64
C GLN A 375 21.31 8.13 -0.77
N ALA A 376 20.49 7.99 0.27
CA ALA A 376 19.31 7.13 0.28
C ALA A 376 18.27 7.59 -0.76
N ILE A 377 17.96 8.89 -0.80
CA ILE A 377 17.01 9.47 -1.76
C ILE A 377 17.54 9.28 -3.19
N TRP A 378 18.82 9.56 -3.44
CA TRP A 378 19.44 9.31 -4.74
C TRP A 378 19.39 7.84 -5.12
N GLY A 379 19.72 6.94 -4.19
CA GLY A 379 19.77 5.50 -4.44
C GLY A 379 18.41 4.89 -4.78
N LEU A 380 17.36 5.32 -4.07
CA LEU A 380 16.04 4.70 -4.13
C LEU A 380 15.06 5.43 -5.06
N THR A 381 15.21 6.74 -5.23
CA THR A 381 14.30 7.57 -6.05
C THR A 381 14.99 8.26 -7.23
N GLY A 382 16.32 8.16 -7.27
CA GLY A 382 17.16 8.67 -8.34
C GLY A 382 17.36 10.18 -8.34
N PRO A 383 18.14 10.69 -9.31
CA PRO A 383 18.65 12.07 -9.32
C PRO A 383 17.56 13.15 -9.38
N VAL A 384 16.44 12.85 -10.02
CA VAL A 384 15.34 13.81 -10.24
C VAL A 384 14.77 14.33 -8.91
N HIS A 385 14.60 13.45 -7.92
CA HIS A 385 14.10 13.84 -6.60
C HIS A 385 15.12 14.66 -5.81
N VAL A 386 16.41 14.36 -5.94
CA VAL A 386 17.47 15.15 -5.30
C VAL A 386 17.51 16.56 -5.90
N VAL A 387 17.46 16.68 -7.23
CA VAL A 387 17.36 17.99 -7.91
C VAL A 387 16.09 18.72 -7.47
N ALA A 388 14.97 18.03 -7.33
CA ALA A 388 13.73 18.63 -6.86
C ALA A 388 13.85 19.17 -5.42
N LEU A 389 14.50 18.44 -4.51
CA LEU A 389 14.75 18.92 -3.14
C LEU A 389 15.66 20.15 -3.12
N VAL A 390 16.70 20.19 -3.95
CA VAL A 390 17.58 21.37 -4.08
C VAL A 390 16.81 22.58 -4.64
N ALA A 391 15.94 22.36 -5.63
CA ALA A 391 15.13 23.40 -6.25
C ALA A 391 13.89 23.82 -5.43
N LEU A 392 13.62 23.14 -4.31
CA LEU A 392 12.41 23.35 -3.54
C LEU A 392 12.29 24.78 -2.98
N PRO A 393 13.31 25.41 -2.36
CA PRO A 393 13.15 26.76 -1.80
C PRO A 393 12.74 27.80 -2.85
N ALA A 394 13.35 27.75 -4.04
CA ALA A 394 12.99 28.61 -5.16
C ALA A 394 11.56 28.35 -5.66
N SER A 395 11.14 27.08 -5.66
CA SER A 395 9.80 26.68 -6.07
C SER A 395 8.73 27.13 -5.06
N LEU A 396 9.00 27.02 -3.75
CA LEU A 396 8.12 27.54 -2.69
C LEU A 396 8.02 29.07 -2.76
N ALA A 397 9.13 29.78 -2.96
CA ALA A 397 9.14 31.23 -3.14
C ALA A 397 8.27 31.64 -4.35
N ARG A 398 8.37 30.92 -5.47
CA ARG A 398 7.52 31.15 -6.64
C ARG A 398 6.04 30.91 -6.34
N LEU A 399 5.68 29.84 -5.63
CA LEU A 399 4.29 29.59 -5.22
C LEU A 399 3.77 30.69 -4.28
N ALA A 400 4.59 31.16 -3.34
CA ALA A 400 4.25 32.27 -2.46
C ALA A 400 3.99 33.55 -3.25
N ILE A 401 4.88 33.89 -4.18
CA ILE A 401 4.70 35.05 -5.08
C ILE A 401 3.41 34.89 -5.90
N GLY A 402 3.17 33.71 -6.49
CA GLY A 402 1.96 33.44 -7.26
C GLY A 402 0.68 33.51 -6.42
N GLY A 403 0.70 33.03 -5.18
CA GLY A 403 -0.41 33.04 -4.24
C GLY A 403 -0.67 34.40 -3.59
N VAL A 404 0.36 35.25 -3.44
CA VAL A 404 0.21 36.60 -2.87
C VAL A 404 -0.18 37.60 -3.96
N PHE A 405 0.59 37.66 -5.05
CA PHE A 405 0.47 38.70 -6.07
C PHE A 405 -0.46 38.34 -7.23
N GLY A 406 -0.93 37.09 -7.31
CA GLY A 406 -1.82 36.68 -8.41
C GLY A 406 -1.16 36.74 -9.78
N LEU A 407 0.18 36.63 -9.88
CA LEU A 407 0.94 36.72 -11.13
C LEU A 407 0.65 35.59 -12.14
N GLY A 408 -0.26 34.67 -11.82
CA GLY A 408 -0.88 33.78 -12.80
C GLY A 408 -2.10 34.46 -13.42
N GLY A 409 -1.87 35.38 -14.37
CA GLY A 409 -2.96 35.97 -15.14
C GLY A 409 -3.91 34.92 -15.69
N SER A 410 -5.19 35.28 -15.85
CA SER A 410 -6.28 34.45 -16.38
C SER A 410 -6.08 34.10 -17.86
N ALA A 411 -4.92 33.58 -18.24
CA ALA A 411 -4.59 33.28 -19.63
C ALA A 411 -5.48 32.17 -20.21
N ASN A 412 -6.14 31.37 -19.35
CA ASN A 412 -6.99 30.24 -19.76
C ASN A 412 -8.39 30.25 -19.11
N GLY A 413 -8.87 31.39 -18.59
CA GLY A 413 -10.20 31.47 -17.98
C GLY A 413 -10.38 30.69 -16.66
N VAL A 414 -9.29 30.19 -16.07
CA VAL A 414 -9.33 29.54 -14.74
C VAL A 414 -9.49 30.63 -13.68
N ARG A 415 -10.65 30.65 -13.01
CA ARG A 415 -11.07 31.77 -12.16
C ARG A 415 -10.27 31.95 -10.86
N ASP A 416 -9.48 30.97 -10.41
CA ASP A 416 -8.74 31.09 -9.14
C ASP A 416 -7.48 30.20 -9.01
N MET A 417 -6.42 30.54 -9.74
CA MET A 417 -5.10 29.88 -9.56
C MET A 417 -4.37 30.33 -8.29
N ARG A 418 -4.76 31.48 -7.72
CA ARG A 418 -4.15 32.04 -6.52
C ARG A 418 -4.32 31.07 -5.35
N SER A 419 -5.55 30.65 -5.09
CA SER A 419 -5.87 29.73 -3.99
C SER A 419 -5.20 28.37 -4.19
N VAL A 420 -5.10 27.88 -5.43
CA VAL A 420 -4.37 26.64 -5.75
C VAL A 420 -2.90 26.74 -5.35
N TYR A 421 -2.21 27.83 -5.68
CA TYR A 421 -0.81 28.01 -5.25
C TYR A 421 -0.66 28.12 -3.74
N CYS A 422 -1.61 28.74 -3.04
CA CYS A 422 -1.65 28.76 -1.58
C CYS A 422 -1.79 27.35 -0.98
N ILE A 423 -2.70 26.51 -1.49
CA ILE A 423 -2.82 25.11 -1.04
C ILE A 423 -1.51 24.37 -1.27
N LEU A 424 -0.94 24.45 -2.47
CA LEU A 424 0.30 23.74 -2.82
C LEU A 424 1.48 24.18 -1.95
N LEU A 425 1.58 25.48 -1.64
CA LEU A 425 2.61 26.01 -0.75
C LEU A 425 2.49 25.40 0.65
N VAL A 426 1.29 25.45 1.24
CA VAL A 426 1.02 24.91 2.59
C VAL A 426 1.25 23.40 2.62
N ALA A 427 0.72 22.67 1.65
CA ALA A 427 0.87 21.22 1.56
C ALA A 427 2.35 20.83 1.39
N ALA A 428 3.10 21.50 0.52
CA ALA A 428 4.51 21.17 0.27
C ALA A 428 5.39 21.50 1.48
N ALA A 429 5.31 22.72 2.00
CA ALA A 429 6.08 23.13 3.18
C ALA A 429 5.72 22.26 4.41
N GLY A 430 4.42 22.04 4.64
CA GLY A 430 3.96 21.18 5.73
C GLY A 430 4.41 19.73 5.56
N SER A 431 4.42 19.19 4.34
CA SER A 431 4.84 17.80 4.11
C SER A 431 6.34 17.60 4.37
N VAL A 432 7.17 18.60 4.08
CA VAL A 432 8.60 18.60 4.41
C VAL A 432 8.79 18.63 5.92
N LEU A 433 8.07 19.52 6.62
CA LEU A 433 8.14 19.59 8.09
C LEU A 433 7.70 18.26 8.72
N LEU A 434 6.58 17.69 8.28
CA LEU A 434 6.10 16.40 8.75
C LEU A 434 7.12 15.29 8.48
N TYR A 435 7.72 15.24 7.29
CA TYR A 435 8.75 14.27 6.98
C TYR A 435 9.96 14.40 7.91
N LEU A 436 10.44 15.63 8.13
CA LEU A 436 11.58 15.92 9.00
C LEU A 436 11.34 15.49 10.45
N VAL A 437 10.09 15.59 10.94
CA VAL A 437 9.72 15.20 12.31
C VAL A 437 9.06 13.82 12.41
N THR A 438 9.04 13.04 11.33
CA THR A 438 8.44 11.69 11.36
C THR A 438 9.32 10.76 12.22
N PRO A 439 8.76 10.14 13.27
CA PRO A 439 9.51 9.20 14.11
C PRO A 439 10.00 7.99 13.33
N PHE A 440 11.11 7.39 13.79
CA PHE A 440 11.75 6.23 13.17
C PHE A 440 12.20 6.46 11.73
N ALA A 441 12.40 7.71 11.34
CA ALA A 441 12.96 8.04 10.04
C ALA A 441 14.48 7.79 9.99
N ILE A 442 15.20 7.91 11.11
CA ILE A 442 16.66 7.72 11.16
C ILE A 442 17.07 6.36 11.74
N GLY A 443 16.41 5.91 12.80
CA GLY A 443 16.77 4.70 13.53
C GLY A 443 15.69 4.27 14.52
N SER A 444 15.88 3.11 15.15
CA SER A 444 14.91 2.55 16.12
C SER A 444 15.07 3.10 17.54
N ASN A 445 16.27 3.51 17.90
CA ASN A 445 16.59 4.26 19.12
C ASN A 445 17.39 5.50 18.70
N GLY A 446 17.29 6.60 19.46
CA GLY A 446 17.87 7.90 19.06
C GLY A 446 19.39 7.92 18.86
N THR A 447 20.08 6.81 19.07
CA THR A 447 21.53 6.64 18.94
C THR A 447 21.94 5.95 17.64
N ASN A 448 21.10 5.08 17.06
CA ASN A 448 21.43 4.37 15.83
C ASN A 448 20.91 5.09 14.58
N MET A 449 21.60 4.88 13.45
CA MET A 449 21.24 5.42 12.13
C MET A 449 20.88 4.30 11.14
N VAL A 450 20.40 3.15 11.65
CA VAL A 450 20.21 1.93 10.85
C VAL A 450 19.20 2.16 9.72
N PHE A 451 18.15 2.94 9.94
CA PHE A 451 17.13 3.13 8.92
C PHE A 451 17.57 4.06 7.80
N VAL A 452 18.29 5.14 8.12
CA VAL A 452 18.82 6.05 7.10
C VAL A 452 20.01 5.46 6.35
N SER A 453 20.83 4.62 6.98
CA SER A 453 21.95 3.93 6.30
C SER A 453 21.46 2.88 5.29
N HIS A 454 20.40 2.14 5.61
CA HIS A 454 19.74 1.26 4.64
C HIS A 454 18.87 2.04 3.63
N GLY A 455 18.45 3.25 4.01
CA GLY A 455 17.70 4.20 3.19
C GLY A 455 16.22 3.87 2.97
N TYR A 456 15.86 2.58 2.85
CA TYR A 456 14.52 2.17 2.41
C TYR A 456 13.39 2.71 3.31
N VAL A 457 13.51 2.53 4.63
CA VAL A 457 12.49 2.99 5.59
C VAL A 457 12.38 4.51 5.57
N THR A 458 13.51 5.22 5.56
CA THR A 458 13.57 6.68 5.58
C THR A 458 12.94 7.31 4.34
N VAL A 459 13.26 6.79 3.15
CA VAL A 459 12.69 7.30 1.88
C VAL A 459 11.21 6.94 1.77
N ARG A 460 10.84 5.74 2.21
CA ARG A 460 9.44 5.28 2.25
C ARG A 460 8.54 6.21 3.06
N LEU A 461 8.95 6.57 4.28
CA LEU A 461 8.19 7.47 5.14
C LEU A 461 8.07 8.89 4.54
N GLY A 462 9.02 9.27 3.67
CA GLY A 462 9.03 10.54 2.95
C GLY A 462 8.28 10.55 1.62
N LEU A 463 7.65 9.45 1.20
CA LEU A 463 7.11 9.32 -0.17
C LEU A 463 6.08 10.40 -0.53
N ILE A 464 5.24 10.83 0.43
CA ILE A 464 4.29 11.95 0.27
C ILE A 464 5.04 13.26 -0.02
N CYS A 465 6.03 13.59 0.83
CA CYS A 465 6.86 14.78 0.69
C CYS A 465 7.60 14.77 -0.65
N LEU A 466 8.32 13.68 -0.98
CA LEU A 466 9.11 13.57 -2.19
C LEU A 466 8.27 13.71 -3.47
N THR A 467 7.07 13.10 -3.49
CA THR A 467 6.12 13.24 -4.59
C THR A 467 5.65 14.68 -4.74
N LEU A 468 5.28 15.34 -3.64
CA LEU A 468 4.76 16.70 -3.68
C LEU A 468 5.84 17.73 -4.05
N VAL A 469 7.06 17.56 -3.55
CA VAL A 469 8.24 18.35 -3.94
C VAL A 469 8.46 18.29 -5.43
N LEU A 470 8.40 17.09 -6.02
CA LEU A 470 8.58 16.91 -7.46
C LEU A 470 7.46 17.61 -8.27
N ILE A 471 6.21 17.51 -7.83
CA ILE A 471 5.07 18.22 -8.46
C ILE A 471 5.26 19.74 -8.36
N VAL A 472 5.59 20.28 -7.19
CA VAL A 472 5.77 21.73 -6.99
C VAL A 472 6.93 22.29 -7.82
N VAL A 473 8.05 21.57 -7.85
CA VAL A 473 9.22 21.96 -8.63
C VAL A 473 8.91 21.96 -10.13
N SER A 474 8.09 21.02 -10.61
CA SER A 474 7.67 21.00 -12.02
C SER A 474 6.89 22.27 -12.43
N ILE A 475 6.11 22.87 -11.52
CA ILE A 475 5.41 24.14 -11.76
C ILE A 475 6.42 25.29 -11.96
N ALA A 476 7.47 25.31 -11.16
CA ALA A 476 8.51 26.32 -11.27
C ALA A 476 9.27 26.20 -12.60
N PHE A 477 9.67 24.98 -12.96
CA PHE A 477 10.34 24.70 -14.23
C PHE A 477 9.47 25.05 -15.45
N GLU A 478 8.19 24.64 -15.46
CA GLU A 478 7.25 25.00 -16.54
C GLU A 478 7.12 26.52 -16.68
N GLY A 479 7.12 27.25 -15.56
CA GLY A 479 7.15 28.71 -15.55
C GLY A 479 8.38 29.30 -16.24
N VAL A 480 9.56 28.76 -15.95
CA VAL A 480 10.83 29.18 -16.60
C VAL A 480 10.79 28.89 -18.10
N PHE A 481 10.33 27.71 -18.50
CA PHE A 481 10.21 27.33 -19.91
C PHE A 481 9.23 28.23 -20.68
N ARG A 482 8.12 28.62 -20.06
CA ARG A 482 7.15 29.55 -20.68
C ARG A 482 7.72 30.95 -20.84
N SER A 483 8.37 31.48 -19.81
CA SER A 483 9.00 32.80 -19.88
C SER A 483 10.05 32.86 -20.99
N ALA A 484 10.84 31.79 -21.15
CA ALA A 484 11.82 31.69 -22.23
C ALA A 484 11.16 31.74 -23.63
N ARG A 485 10.04 31.02 -23.84
CA ARG A 485 9.29 31.05 -25.13
C ARG A 485 8.63 32.40 -25.41
N CYS A 486 8.13 33.09 -24.39
CA CYS A 486 7.51 34.41 -24.61
C CYS A 486 8.54 35.48 -25.02
N MET A 487 9.79 35.38 -24.56
CA MET A 487 10.87 36.26 -25.01
C MET A 487 11.23 36.00 -26.48
N GLU A 488 11.14 34.75 -26.94
CA GLU A 488 11.39 34.34 -28.34
C GLU A 488 10.42 35.03 -29.32
N ILE A 489 9.14 35.15 -28.97
CA ILE A 489 8.10 35.69 -29.87
C ILE A 489 8.18 37.22 -30.03
N ARG A 490 8.75 37.95 -29.07
CA ARG A 490 8.86 39.43 -29.13
C ARG A 490 10.15 39.93 -29.80
N GLY A 491 11.09 39.04 -30.12
CA GLY A 491 12.38 39.39 -30.72
C GLY A 491 12.32 39.48 -32.24
N ASP A 492 11.79 40.59 -32.78
CA ASP A 492 11.64 40.82 -34.23
C ASP A 492 12.96 41.19 -34.96
N ARG A 493 14.14 40.93 -34.35
CA ARG A 493 15.45 41.22 -34.96
C ARG A 493 16.51 40.20 -34.50
N GLY A 494 16.81 39.22 -35.35
CA GLY A 494 17.99 38.36 -35.24
C GLY A 494 17.69 36.87 -35.05
N ILE A 495 17.64 36.13 -36.16
CA ILE A 495 17.34 34.70 -36.27
C ILE A 495 18.38 33.79 -35.55
N GLU A 496 19.50 34.31 -35.05
CA GLU A 496 20.58 33.50 -34.47
C GLU A 496 20.41 33.15 -32.98
N VAL A 497 19.64 33.92 -32.19
CA VAL A 497 19.39 33.60 -30.77
C VAL A 497 18.32 32.50 -30.61
N LEU A 498 17.61 32.19 -31.70
CA LEU A 498 16.49 31.26 -31.79
C LEU A 498 16.87 29.79 -31.51
N GLN A 499 18.12 29.39 -31.77
CA GLN A 499 18.56 28.00 -31.58
C GLN A 499 18.91 27.67 -30.13
N CYS A 500 19.36 28.63 -29.32
CA CYS A 500 20.00 28.30 -28.03
C CYS A 500 18.99 27.95 -26.91
N HIS A 501 17.79 28.56 -26.93
CA HIS A 501 16.78 28.37 -25.87
C HIS A 501 15.88 27.13 -26.08
N SER A 502 15.57 26.80 -27.34
CA SER A 502 14.90 25.55 -27.71
C SER A 502 15.79 24.35 -27.36
N ILE A 503 17.10 24.44 -27.63
CA ILE A 503 18.09 23.42 -27.24
C ILE A 503 18.09 23.22 -25.72
N ARG A 504 18.13 24.27 -24.89
CA ARG A 504 18.15 24.11 -23.42
C ARG A 504 16.90 23.41 -22.87
N SER A 505 15.72 23.74 -23.41
CA SER A 505 14.46 23.10 -23.02
C SER A 505 14.40 21.64 -23.46
N ILE A 506 14.88 21.35 -24.67
CA ILE A 506 15.02 19.98 -25.18
C ILE A 506 16.04 19.20 -24.34
N CYS A 507 17.19 19.78 -24.01
CA CYS A 507 18.21 19.15 -23.16
C CYS A 507 17.69 18.86 -21.75
N ALA A 508 16.94 19.76 -21.13
CA ALA A 508 16.34 19.50 -19.81
C ALA A 508 15.30 18.37 -19.86
N LEU A 509 14.46 18.34 -20.91
CA LEU A 509 13.53 17.24 -21.14
C LEU A 509 14.26 15.93 -21.45
N LEU A 510 15.36 15.98 -22.21
CA LEU A 510 16.19 14.84 -22.56
C LEU A 510 16.89 14.28 -21.31
N ILE A 511 17.46 15.14 -20.46
CA ILE A 511 18.08 14.75 -19.19
C ILE A 511 17.04 14.11 -18.28
N LEU A 512 15.85 14.70 -18.16
CA LEU A 512 14.77 14.11 -17.37
C LEU A 512 14.35 12.76 -17.96
N ALA A 513 14.16 12.67 -19.27
CA ALA A 513 13.80 11.43 -19.95
C ALA A 513 14.88 10.36 -19.77
N ILE A 514 16.16 10.71 -19.92
CA ILE A 514 17.31 9.82 -19.70
C ILE A 514 17.38 9.41 -18.23
N ALA A 515 17.20 10.32 -17.29
CA ALA A 515 17.24 10.01 -15.86
C ALA A 515 16.10 9.07 -15.47
N THR A 516 14.88 9.32 -15.95
CA THR A 516 13.72 8.45 -15.73
C THR A 516 13.88 7.11 -16.44
N ALA A 517 14.36 7.10 -17.69
CA ALA A 517 14.63 5.87 -18.43
C ALA A 517 15.76 5.06 -17.77
N TRP A 518 16.81 5.71 -17.28
CA TRP A 518 17.90 5.08 -16.54
C TRP A 518 17.42 4.48 -15.23
N GLN A 519 16.61 5.22 -14.45
CA GLN A 519 15.97 4.70 -13.24
C GLN A 519 15.15 3.45 -13.57
N PHE A 520 14.38 3.49 -14.66
CA PHE A 520 13.57 2.38 -15.11
C PHE A 520 14.42 1.17 -15.56
N LEU A 521 15.38 1.38 -16.46
CA LEU A 521 16.25 0.36 -17.02
C LEU A 521 17.14 -0.29 -15.96
N ARG A 522 17.70 0.50 -15.03
CA ARG A 522 18.50 -0.02 -13.91
C ARG A 522 17.70 -0.99 -13.03
N ARG A 523 16.37 -0.97 -13.07
CA ARG A 523 15.52 -1.89 -12.31
C ARG A 523 15.05 -3.07 -13.13
N MET A 524 14.79 -2.84 -14.42
CA MET A 524 14.50 -3.91 -15.35
C MET A 524 15.69 -4.85 -15.55
N ILE A 525 16.93 -4.33 -15.59
CA ILE A 525 18.11 -5.15 -15.91
C ILE A 525 18.43 -6.19 -14.81
N PRO A 526 18.53 -5.85 -13.50
CA PRO A 526 18.75 -6.84 -12.45
C PRO A 526 17.56 -7.76 -12.21
N SER A 527 16.34 -7.36 -12.60
CA SER A 527 15.18 -8.24 -12.55
C SER A 527 15.09 -9.21 -13.72
N VAL A 528 15.77 -8.91 -14.83
CA VAL A 528 15.93 -9.81 -16.00
C VAL A 528 17.07 -10.81 -15.79
N ASP A 529 17.99 -10.54 -14.86
CA ASP A 529 18.95 -11.52 -14.37
C ASP A 529 18.21 -12.55 -13.48
N LEU A 530 17.33 -13.35 -14.10
CA LEU A 530 16.60 -14.49 -13.53
C LEU A 530 17.53 -15.48 -12.82
N LEU A 531 18.84 -15.37 -13.04
CA LEU A 531 19.91 -16.21 -12.52
C LEU A 531 20.72 -15.54 -11.40
N GLN A 532 20.50 -14.25 -11.06
CA GLN A 532 21.14 -13.68 -9.87
C GLN A 532 20.41 -14.17 -8.61
N VAL A 533 20.94 -15.30 -8.15
CA VAL A 533 20.92 -15.86 -6.81
C VAL A 533 20.66 -14.76 -5.78
N ASN A 534 19.54 -14.92 -5.07
CA ASN A 534 19.24 -14.22 -3.83
C ASN A 534 20.53 -14.01 -3.02
N PRO A 535 20.91 -12.78 -2.59
CA PRO A 535 22.18 -12.54 -1.89
C PRO A 535 22.37 -13.36 -0.61
N MET A 536 21.32 -14.03 -0.13
CA MET A 536 21.43 -15.05 0.92
C MET A 536 21.94 -16.42 0.44
N GLY A 537 22.31 -16.61 -0.83
CA GLY A 537 22.81 -17.88 -1.38
C GLY A 537 21.78 -19.02 -1.40
N VAL A 538 20.55 -18.76 -0.98
CA VAL A 538 19.47 -19.75 -0.98
C VAL A 538 18.79 -19.68 -2.34
N ASN A 539 19.04 -20.69 -3.20
CA ASN A 539 18.15 -20.99 -4.31
C ASN A 539 16.75 -21.26 -3.71
N LEU A 540 15.90 -20.23 -3.72
CA LEU A 540 14.54 -20.28 -3.14
C LEU A 540 13.65 -21.33 -3.83
N PHE A 541 14.04 -21.75 -5.04
CA PHE A 541 13.46 -22.88 -5.75
C PHE A 541 14.51 -24.01 -5.86
N PRO A 542 14.49 -24.99 -4.95
CA PRO A 542 15.26 -26.21 -5.13
C PRO A 542 14.65 -27.09 -6.22
N GLU A 543 15.46 -27.46 -7.20
CA GLU A 543 15.45 -28.73 -7.95
C GLU A 543 14.20 -29.21 -8.69
N ASP A 544 13.06 -28.51 -8.67
CA ASP A 544 12.04 -28.72 -9.70
C ASP A 544 12.03 -27.58 -10.72
N PRO A 545 12.93 -27.63 -11.73
CA PRO A 545 12.88 -26.74 -12.88
C PRO A 545 11.48 -26.70 -13.51
N ALA A 546 10.63 -27.73 -13.33
CA ALA A 546 9.27 -27.70 -13.82
C ALA A 546 8.45 -26.62 -13.11
N ILE A 547 8.47 -26.48 -11.79
CA ILE A 547 7.65 -25.48 -11.08
C ILE A 547 8.01 -24.06 -11.51
N GLN A 548 9.30 -23.74 -11.58
CA GLN A 548 9.76 -22.42 -12.03
C GLN A 548 9.42 -22.19 -13.51
N LYS A 549 9.60 -23.20 -14.36
CA LYS A 549 9.28 -23.13 -15.79
C LYS A 549 7.78 -23.03 -16.06
N HIS A 550 6.94 -23.69 -15.26
CA HIS A 550 5.48 -23.69 -15.42
C HIS A 550 4.87 -22.39 -14.89
N GLY A 551 5.36 -21.85 -13.77
CA GLY A 551 4.94 -20.54 -13.27
C GLY A 551 5.27 -19.42 -14.27
N ILE A 552 6.51 -19.36 -14.75
CA ILE A 552 6.94 -18.35 -15.73
C ILE A 552 6.17 -18.51 -17.05
N ALA A 553 5.98 -19.74 -17.54
CA ALA A 553 5.23 -19.98 -18.78
C ALA A 553 3.75 -19.59 -18.64
N THR A 554 3.09 -19.95 -17.54
CA THR A 554 1.66 -19.67 -17.32
C THR A 554 1.38 -18.18 -17.25
N TRP A 555 2.25 -17.41 -16.58
CA TRP A 555 2.10 -15.95 -16.52
C TRP A 555 2.62 -15.25 -17.77
N GLY A 556 3.64 -15.78 -18.45
CA GLY A 556 4.01 -15.33 -19.79
C GLY A 556 2.82 -15.42 -20.75
N ILE A 557 2.10 -16.54 -20.71
CA ILE A 557 0.86 -16.75 -21.46
C ILE A 557 -0.22 -15.75 -21.00
N ALA A 558 -0.47 -15.61 -19.70
CA ALA A 558 -1.48 -14.68 -19.17
C ALA A 558 -1.19 -13.21 -19.53
N THR A 559 0.08 -12.80 -19.46
CA THR A 559 0.54 -11.45 -19.85
C THR A 559 0.40 -11.25 -21.36
N VAL A 560 0.73 -12.25 -22.19
CA VAL A 560 0.51 -12.20 -23.64
C VAL A 560 -0.98 -12.11 -23.97
N PHE A 561 -1.84 -12.87 -23.29
CA PHE A 561 -3.30 -12.79 -23.46
C PHE A 561 -3.85 -11.45 -22.98
N PHE A 562 -3.34 -10.90 -21.88
CA PHE A 562 -3.72 -9.58 -21.38
C PHE A 562 -3.29 -8.46 -22.34
N LEU A 563 -2.05 -8.49 -22.82
CA LEU A 563 -1.56 -7.59 -23.85
C LEU A 563 -2.38 -7.72 -25.14
N GLY A 564 -2.65 -8.95 -25.58
CA GLY A 564 -3.51 -9.24 -26.71
C GLY A 564 -4.91 -8.66 -26.53
N PHE A 565 -5.50 -8.80 -25.34
CA PHE A 565 -6.80 -8.24 -24.98
C PHE A 565 -6.79 -6.70 -25.02
N VAL A 566 -5.77 -6.05 -24.45
CA VAL A 566 -5.65 -4.58 -24.46
C VAL A 566 -5.47 -4.07 -25.89
N VAL A 567 -4.60 -4.70 -26.67
CA VAL A 567 -4.38 -4.37 -28.07
C VAL A 567 -5.67 -4.52 -28.87
N VAL A 568 -6.36 -5.66 -28.76
CA VAL A 568 -7.65 -5.89 -29.44
C VAL A 568 -8.70 -4.88 -29.00
N SER A 569 -8.78 -4.53 -27.70
CA SER A 569 -9.72 -3.52 -27.19
C SER A 569 -9.43 -2.12 -27.71
N LEU A 570 -8.15 -1.76 -27.88
CA LEU A 570 -7.74 -0.48 -28.47
C LEU A 570 -8.08 -0.42 -29.98
N PHE A 571 -7.89 -1.51 -30.70
CA PHE A 571 -8.26 -1.61 -32.13
C PHE A 571 -9.78 -1.73 -32.33
N TRP A 572 -10.49 -2.33 -31.38
CA TRP A 572 -11.95 -2.43 -31.36
C TRP A 572 -12.63 -1.07 -31.35
N HIS A 573 -12.13 -0.15 -30.53
CA HIS A 573 -12.70 1.20 -30.41
C HIS A 573 -12.60 2.02 -31.71
N ARG A 574 -11.78 1.57 -32.67
CA ARG A 574 -11.66 2.15 -34.01
C ARG A 574 -12.64 1.57 -35.05
N GLY A 575 -13.58 0.72 -34.63
CA GLY A 575 -14.71 0.27 -35.46
C GLY A 575 -14.36 -0.66 -36.63
N ARG A 576 -13.15 -1.25 -36.65
CA ARG A 576 -12.67 -2.06 -37.80
C ARG A 576 -12.91 -3.57 -37.69
N PHE A 577 -13.42 -4.08 -36.58
CA PHE A 577 -13.62 -5.52 -36.38
C PHE A 577 -15.08 -5.85 -36.02
N GLY A 578 -15.64 -6.88 -36.67
CA GLY A 578 -17.01 -7.35 -36.46
C GLY A 578 -17.27 -7.93 -35.06
N PHE A 579 -18.55 -7.88 -34.65
CA PHE A 579 -19.00 -7.95 -33.25
C PHE A 579 -18.64 -9.21 -32.41
N ALA A 580 -18.16 -10.30 -33.02
CA ALA A 580 -18.03 -11.60 -32.34
C ALA A 580 -16.66 -11.87 -31.68
N CYS A 581 -15.55 -11.42 -32.28
CA CYS A 581 -14.20 -11.82 -31.89
C CYS A 581 -13.79 -11.44 -30.44
N PRO A 582 -14.12 -10.25 -29.90
CA PRO A 582 -13.62 -9.86 -28.57
C PRO A 582 -14.32 -10.55 -27.41
N ARG A 583 -15.58 -10.96 -27.57
CA ARG A 583 -16.29 -11.67 -26.50
C ARG A 583 -15.64 -13.03 -26.22
N PHE A 584 -15.23 -13.74 -27.27
CA PHE A 584 -14.47 -14.98 -27.14
C PHE A 584 -13.08 -14.75 -26.55
N LEU A 585 -12.39 -13.67 -26.92
CA LEU A 585 -11.09 -13.33 -26.33
C LEU A 585 -11.20 -12.95 -24.84
N VAL A 586 -12.23 -12.20 -24.45
CA VAL A 586 -12.51 -11.89 -23.03
C VAL A 586 -12.82 -13.16 -22.26
N ALA A 587 -13.74 -13.98 -22.77
CA ALA A 587 -14.12 -15.23 -22.12
C ALA A 587 -12.92 -16.19 -22.01
N GLY A 588 -12.15 -16.36 -23.09
CA GLY A 588 -10.93 -17.15 -23.11
C GLY A 588 -9.86 -16.62 -22.15
N GLY A 589 -9.70 -15.29 -22.07
CA GLY A 589 -8.81 -14.65 -21.10
C GLY A 589 -9.24 -14.89 -19.65
N ILE A 590 -10.53 -14.76 -19.34
CA ILE A 590 -11.06 -15.06 -18.00
C ILE A 590 -10.81 -16.54 -17.65
N VAL A 591 -11.13 -17.47 -18.56
CA VAL A 591 -10.88 -18.90 -18.34
C VAL A 591 -9.40 -19.17 -18.12
N ALA A 592 -8.50 -18.59 -18.92
CA ALA A 592 -7.06 -18.73 -18.78
C ALA A 592 -6.56 -18.22 -17.42
N VAL A 593 -7.06 -17.07 -16.95
CA VAL A 593 -6.70 -16.53 -15.63
C VAL A 593 -7.27 -17.41 -14.51
N CYS A 594 -8.49 -17.95 -14.64
CA CYS A 594 -9.05 -18.88 -13.65
C CYS A 594 -8.20 -20.14 -13.52
N VAL A 595 -7.77 -20.72 -14.64
CA VAL A 595 -6.87 -21.88 -14.66
C VAL A 595 -5.53 -21.52 -14.05
N ALA A 596 -4.97 -20.35 -14.38
CA ALA A 596 -3.71 -19.87 -13.79
C ALA A 596 -3.81 -19.72 -12.27
N VAL A 597 -4.90 -19.17 -11.75
CA VAL A 597 -5.17 -19.06 -10.31
C VAL A 597 -5.26 -20.43 -9.66
N GLY A 598 -5.96 -21.39 -10.27
CA GLY A 598 -6.05 -22.75 -9.76
C GLY A 598 -4.69 -23.46 -9.70
N VAL A 599 -3.93 -23.43 -10.81
CA VAL A 599 -2.58 -24.01 -10.87
C VAL A 599 -1.65 -23.36 -9.84
N HIS A 600 -1.70 -22.03 -9.74
CA HIS A 600 -0.88 -21.29 -8.81
C HIS A 600 -1.24 -21.59 -7.35
N SER A 601 -2.53 -21.68 -7.03
CA SER A 601 -2.99 -22.14 -5.72
C SER A 601 -2.42 -23.52 -5.40
N ALA A 602 -2.49 -24.50 -6.31
CA ALA A 602 -1.91 -25.82 -6.07
C ALA A 602 -0.41 -25.74 -5.73
N ILE A 603 0.35 -24.97 -6.50
CA ILE A 603 1.80 -24.75 -6.28
C ILE A 603 2.03 -24.08 -4.93
N TRP A 604 1.26 -23.04 -4.61
CA TRP A 604 1.33 -22.32 -3.35
C TRP A 604 1.18 -23.27 -2.17
N HIS A 605 0.10 -24.05 -2.14
CA HIS A 605 -0.18 -24.99 -1.05
C HIS A 605 0.86 -26.11 -0.93
N GLN A 606 1.39 -26.60 -2.06
CA GLN A 606 2.43 -27.64 -2.05
C GLN A 606 3.80 -27.09 -1.59
N GLY A 607 4.14 -25.88 -2.02
CA GLY A 607 5.43 -25.25 -1.78
C GLY A 607 5.56 -24.53 -0.44
N PHE A 608 4.44 -24.15 0.18
CA PHE A 608 4.40 -23.25 1.35
C PHE A 608 5.32 -23.74 2.49
N ASP A 609 5.11 -24.97 2.93
CA ASP A 609 5.83 -25.56 4.06
C ASP A 609 7.33 -25.64 3.80
N THR A 610 7.69 -26.08 2.59
CA THR A 610 9.08 -26.24 2.16
C THR A 610 9.77 -24.88 2.08
N PHE A 611 9.09 -23.88 1.52
CA PHE A 611 9.61 -22.53 1.40
C PHE A 611 9.88 -21.93 2.78
N TYR A 612 8.87 -21.87 3.66
CA TYR A 612 9.04 -21.23 4.96
C TYR A 612 9.97 -22.02 5.88
N GLY A 613 9.98 -23.36 5.77
CA GLY A 613 10.96 -24.18 6.47
C GLY A 613 12.39 -23.75 6.14
N ARG A 614 12.71 -23.55 4.86
CA ARG A 614 14.04 -23.09 4.42
C ARG A 614 14.31 -21.62 4.71
N PHE A 615 13.36 -20.75 4.38
CA PHE A 615 13.51 -19.29 4.53
C PHE A 615 13.83 -18.90 5.97
N LEU A 616 13.30 -19.66 6.92
CA LEU A 616 13.49 -19.42 8.34
C LEU A 616 14.66 -20.23 8.92
N GLY A 617 15.29 -21.10 8.12
CA GLY A 617 16.29 -22.06 8.59
C GLY A 617 15.71 -23.05 9.60
N MET A 618 14.42 -23.35 9.49
CA MET A 618 13.66 -24.19 10.41
C MET A 618 13.10 -25.42 9.67
N ASP A 619 13.69 -26.60 9.90
CA ASP A 619 13.01 -27.88 9.64
C ASP A 619 11.85 -28.14 10.64
N ALA A 620 11.48 -27.12 11.41
CA ALA A 620 10.50 -27.19 12.48
C ALA A 620 9.08 -27.53 12.00
N LEU A 621 8.69 -27.19 10.78
CA LEU A 621 7.36 -27.52 10.24
C LEU A 621 7.25 -29.02 9.89
N PRO A 622 8.19 -29.60 9.13
CA PRO A 622 8.31 -31.06 9.01
C PRO A 622 8.42 -31.74 10.38
N ALA A 623 9.23 -31.21 11.30
CA ALA A 623 9.38 -31.76 12.64
C ALA A 623 8.09 -31.69 13.47
N LEU A 624 7.33 -30.59 13.39
CA LEU A 624 6.03 -30.44 14.04
C LEU A 624 5.04 -31.47 13.49
N LYS A 625 5.00 -31.65 12.17
CA LYS A 625 4.15 -32.64 11.51
C LYS A 625 4.56 -34.07 11.90
N MET A 626 5.86 -34.35 11.97
CA MET A 626 6.39 -35.62 12.47
C MET A 626 6.05 -35.82 13.94
N LEU A 627 6.07 -34.77 14.77
CA LEU A 627 5.67 -34.83 16.18
C LEU A 627 4.18 -35.09 16.33
N GLU A 628 3.34 -34.40 15.56
CA GLU A 628 1.89 -34.63 15.50
C GLU A 628 1.57 -36.09 15.13
N GLN A 629 2.24 -36.60 14.09
CA GLN A 629 2.12 -37.99 13.64
C GLN A 629 2.65 -39.00 14.68
N ARG A 630 3.84 -38.79 15.23
CA ARG A 630 4.48 -39.71 16.18
C ARG A 630 3.75 -39.78 17.51
N LYS A 631 3.26 -38.66 18.02
CA LYS A 631 2.61 -38.58 19.34
C LYS A 631 1.10 -38.83 19.27
N GLY A 632 0.52 -39.03 18.08
CA GLY A 632 -0.93 -39.13 17.91
C GLY A 632 -1.63 -37.88 18.48
N LEU A 633 -1.02 -36.70 18.30
CA LEU A 633 -1.58 -35.45 18.79
C LEU A 633 -2.79 -35.10 17.91
N HIS A 634 -3.93 -35.68 18.25
CA HIS A 634 -5.23 -35.29 17.71
C HIS A 634 -5.72 -33.94 18.28
N ARG A 635 -4.90 -33.29 19.12
CA ARG A 635 -5.25 -32.02 19.78
C ARG A 635 -4.53 -30.86 19.11
N PRO A 636 -5.17 -29.70 19.02
CA PRO A 636 -4.54 -28.50 18.51
C PRO A 636 -3.30 -28.13 19.34
N SER A 637 -2.14 -27.97 18.71
CA SER A 637 -0.94 -27.44 19.37
C SER A 637 -0.97 -25.91 19.39
N ILE A 638 -0.44 -25.29 20.46
CA ILE A 638 -0.18 -23.85 20.48
C ILE A 638 1.25 -23.63 20.00
N LEU A 639 1.39 -22.90 18.90
CA LEU A 639 2.70 -22.51 18.39
C LEU A 639 3.07 -21.11 18.88
N VAL A 640 4.21 -21.00 19.57
CA VAL A 640 4.73 -19.70 20.02
C VAL A 640 6.04 -19.37 19.32
N THR A 641 6.11 -18.17 18.76
CA THR A 641 7.23 -17.71 17.93
C THR A 641 7.77 -16.38 18.46
N GLY A 642 9.03 -16.03 18.15
CA GLY A 642 9.69 -14.85 18.71
C GLY A 642 8.93 -13.54 18.47
N GLN A 643 8.82 -13.09 17.22
CA GLN A 643 8.18 -11.80 16.89
C GLN A 643 7.19 -11.85 15.71
N ARG A 644 7.08 -12.98 14.99
CA ARG A 644 6.23 -13.07 13.80
C ARG A 644 4.89 -13.72 14.16
N SER A 645 3.81 -12.98 13.94
CA SER A 645 2.45 -13.44 14.26
C SER A 645 1.85 -14.30 13.15
N TYR A 646 2.38 -14.26 11.92
CA TYR A 646 1.84 -15.08 10.83
C TYR A 646 2.10 -16.56 11.16
N PRO A 647 1.06 -17.41 11.14
CA PRO A 647 1.25 -18.80 11.43
C PRO A 647 2.24 -19.33 10.39
N PHE A 648 3.32 -19.92 10.88
CA PHE A 648 4.40 -20.50 10.09
C PHE A 648 3.93 -21.63 9.17
N ALA A 649 2.64 -21.94 9.21
CA ALA A 649 1.92 -22.99 8.50
C ALA A 649 0.89 -22.45 7.48
N GLY A 650 0.88 -21.14 7.20
CA GLY A 650 -0.09 -20.48 6.33
C GLY A 650 -1.22 -19.86 7.14
N SER A 651 -2.23 -19.30 6.47
CA SER A 651 -3.46 -18.86 7.16
C SER A 651 -4.04 -19.99 8.02
N ASP A 652 -4.78 -19.70 9.09
CA ASP A 652 -5.49 -20.72 9.90
C ASP A 652 -6.41 -21.63 9.03
N ARG A 653 -6.68 -21.22 7.78
CA ARG A 653 -7.40 -21.99 6.76
C ARG A 653 -6.60 -23.17 6.18
N HIS A 654 -5.26 -23.15 6.26
CA HIS A 654 -4.36 -24.20 5.73
C HIS A 654 -4.12 -25.31 6.73
N ARG A 655 -4.05 -24.99 8.02
CA ARG A 655 -3.84 -25.98 9.07
C ARG A 655 -4.78 -25.70 10.22
N GLN A 656 -5.36 -26.76 10.78
CA GLN A 656 -6.08 -26.72 12.06
C GLN A 656 -5.09 -26.53 13.23
N LEU A 657 -4.13 -25.60 13.10
CA LEU A 657 -3.37 -25.16 14.24
C LEU A 657 -4.35 -24.46 15.19
N GLY A 658 -4.31 -24.84 16.46
CA GLY A 658 -5.22 -24.30 17.44
C GLY A 658 -5.13 -22.79 17.46
N GLN A 659 -3.92 -22.28 17.72
CA GLN A 659 -3.60 -20.87 17.88
C GLN A 659 -2.08 -20.65 17.70
N CYS A 660 -1.69 -19.57 17.00
CA CYS A 660 -0.30 -19.09 16.94
C CYS A 660 -0.16 -17.77 17.72
N TYR A 661 0.82 -17.68 18.62
CA TYR A 661 1.10 -16.46 19.38
C TYR A 661 2.53 -15.99 19.13
N SER A 662 2.72 -14.67 19.01
CA SER A 662 4.06 -14.11 19.21
C SER A 662 4.37 -14.06 20.71
N MET A 663 5.63 -14.20 21.10
CA MET A 663 6.04 -14.09 22.52
C MET A 663 5.56 -12.78 23.18
N PRO A 664 5.62 -11.60 22.52
CA PRO A 664 5.03 -10.38 23.08
C PRO A 664 3.51 -10.44 23.24
N ALA A 665 2.78 -11.05 22.29
CA ALA A 665 1.33 -11.22 22.38
C ALA A 665 0.97 -12.17 23.53
N LEU A 666 1.74 -13.24 23.70
CA LEU A 666 1.62 -14.14 24.85
C LEU A 666 1.86 -13.36 26.15
N LYS A 667 2.98 -12.64 26.27
CA LYS A 667 3.34 -11.86 27.47
C LYS A 667 2.27 -10.84 27.85
N SER A 668 1.81 -10.02 26.90
CA SER A 668 0.79 -8.98 27.13
C SER A 668 -0.58 -9.56 27.50
N ARG A 669 -0.93 -10.75 26.99
CA ARG A 669 -2.17 -11.43 27.34
C ARG A 669 -2.14 -12.07 28.73
N PHE A 670 -0.95 -12.41 29.21
CA PHE A 670 -0.73 -13.29 30.35
C PHE A 670 0.09 -12.59 31.47
N GLU A 671 -0.16 -11.29 31.68
CA GLU A 671 0.45 -10.51 32.77
C GLU A 671 0.14 -11.10 34.17
N GLY A 672 -0.86 -11.99 34.29
CA GLY A 672 -1.19 -12.73 35.50
C GLY A 672 -1.05 -14.26 35.36
N THR A 673 -0.22 -14.86 36.20
CA THR A 673 0.09 -16.30 36.26
C THR A 673 -1.14 -17.21 36.31
N ALA A 674 -2.16 -16.80 37.06
CA ALA A 674 -3.37 -17.60 37.28
C ALA A 674 -4.25 -17.68 36.02
N GLU A 675 -4.35 -16.61 35.23
CA GLU A 675 -5.11 -16.62 33.97
C GLU A 675 -4.40 -17.42 32.90
N THR A 676 -3.06 -17.38 32.88
CA THR A 676 -2.24 -18.19 31.98
C THR A 676 -2.41 -19.67 32.26
N ILE A 677 -2.28 -20.06 33.53
CA ILE A 677 -2.50 -21.44 33.97
C ILE A 677 -3.94 -21.87 33.67
N ARG A 678 -4.93 -21.01 33.95
CA ARG A 678 -6.35 -21.31 33.67
C ARG A 678 -6.60 -21.50 32.17
N PHE A 679 -6.00 -20.67 31.33
CA PHE A 679 -6.10 -20.75 29.88
C PHE A 679 -5.49 -22.06 29.36
N PHE A 680 -4.26 -22.41 29.74
CA PHE A 680 -3.64 -23.67 29.32
C PHE A 680 -4.41 -24.89 29.86
N ARG A 681 -4.92 -24.83 31.10
CA ARG A 681 -5.81 -25.86 31.67
C ARG A 681 -7.11 -26.04 30.89
N GLN A 682 -7.73 -24.95 30.45
CA GLN A 682 -8.97 -24.98 29.67
C GLN A 682 -8.75 -25.52 28.25
N GLN A 683 -7.64 -25.15 27.62
CA GLN A 683 -7.35 -25.54 26.24
C GLN A 683 -6.91 -27.02 26.13
N ARG A 684 -6.35 -27.63 27.20
CA ARG A 684 -5.81 -29.00 27.18
C ARG A 684 -4.82 -29.25 26.03
N THR A 685 -4.06 -28.22 25.67
CA THR A 685 -3.15 -28.18 24.53
C THR A 685 -1.70 -28.32 24.96
N ASP A 686 -0.89 -28.92 24.10
CA ASP A 686 0.57 -28.90 24.24
C ASP A 686 1.11 -27.57 23.71
N LEU A 687 2.04 -26.98 24.46
CA LEU A 687 2.73 -25.76 24.06
C LEU A 687 4.01 -26.13 23.31
N VAL A 688 4.08 -25.73 22.03
CA VAL A 688 5.29 -25.84 21.21
C VAL A 688 5.91 -24.47 21.06
N VAL A 689 7.08 -24.27 21.68
CA VAL A 689 7.85 -23.03 21.55
C VAL A 689 8.90 -23.24 20.48
N LEU A 690 8.84 -22.42 19.42
CA LEU A 690 9.88 -22.35 18.38
C LEU A 690 10.68 -21.05 18.57
N ARG A 691 11.96 -21.19 18.92
CA ARG A 691 12.83 -20.04 19.15
C ARG A 691 14.21 -20.20 18.52
N ASN A 692 14.75 -19.09 18.01
CA ASN A 692 16.13 -18.98 17.54
C ASN A 692 17.07 -18.99 18.74
N SER A 693 18.12 -19.83 18.72
CA SER A 693 19.07 -20.00 19.81
C SER A 693 19.85 -18.72 20.11
N ALA A 694 20.09 -17.86 19.11
CA ALA A 694 20.74 -16.56 19.29
C ALA A 694 19.92 -15.57 20.13
N GLU A 695 18.59 -15.72 20.18
CA GLU A 695 17.73 -14.90 21.05
C GLU A 695 17.65 -15.46 22.49
N TRP A 696 18.06 -16.71 22.72
CA TRP A 696 17.95 -17.39 24.01
C TRP A 696 18.98 -16.88 25.02
N GLU A 697 20.20 -16.52 24.58
CA GLU A 697 21.25 -16.00 25.46
C GLU A 697 20.87 -14.67 26.13
N SER A 698 19.98 -13.88 25.53
CA SER A 698 19.49 -12.61 26.10
C SER A 698 18.38 -12.74 27.14
N LEU A 699 17.81 -13.94 27.33
CA LEU A 699 16.80 -14.19 28.36
C LEU A 699 17.36 -15.18 29.37
N SER A 700 17.68 -14.66 30.55
CA SER A 700 18.08 -15.41 31.73
C SER A 700 16.92 -16.28 32.24
N ILE A 701 16.67 -17.39 31.54
CA ILE A 701 15.80 -18.46 32.03
C ILE A 701 16.60 -19.25 33.05
N ALA A 702 16.02 -19.45 34.22
CA ALA A 702 16.69 -20.14 35.31
C ALA A 702 17.09 -21.58 34.89
N PRO A 703 18.32 -22.04 35.19
CA PRO A 703 18.86 -23.34 34.72
C PRO A 703 18.04 -24.57 35.14
N ASP A 704 17.37 -24.48 36.29
CA ASP A 704 16.42 -25.47 36.81
C ASP A 704 15.22 -25.66 35.89
N LEU A 705 14.77 -24.60 35.22
CA LEU A 705 13.67 -24.61 34.29
C LEU A 705 14.02 -25.40 33.02
N VAL A 706 15.23 -25.21 32.50
CA VAL A 706 15.75 -25.93 31.32
C VAL A 706 15.79 -27.44 31.57
N SER A 707 16.03 -27.87 32.81
CA SER A 707 16.05 -29.28 33.19
C SER A 707 14.67 -29.95 33.20
N LYS A 708 13.60 -29.18 33.39
CA LYS A 708 12.20 -29.67 33.39
C LYS A 708 11.56 -29.67 31.99
N MET A 709 12.17 -29.01 31.01
CA MET A 709 11.68 -29.04 29.64
C MET A 709 12.11 -30.36 28.98
N SER A 710 11.16 -31.17 28.51
CA SER A 710 11.53 -32.30 27.64
C SER A 710 12.00 -31.75 26.30
N LYS A 711 13.32 -31.63 26.14
CA LYS A 711 13.96 -31.30 24.87
C LYS A 711 13.59 -32.37 23.86
N LEU A 712 12.71 -32.05 22.93
CA LEU A 712 12.15 -33.06 22.02
C LEU A 712 13.12 -33.43 20.90
N GLU A 713 13.79 -32.43 20.32
CA GLU A 713 14.78 -32.62 19.26
C GLU A 713 15.56 -31.31 19.08
N VAL A 714 16.88 -31.41 18.88
CA VAL A 714 17.67 -30.31 18.29
C VAL A 714 17.62 -30.54 16.79
N THR A 715 16.80 -29.79 16.08
CA THR A 715 16.66 -29.99 14.64
C THR A 715 17.80 -29.34 13.84
N ASN A 716 18.57 -28.42 14.44
CA ASN A 716 19.88 -27.89 14.02
C ASN A 716 20.38 -26.92 15.13
N GLU A 717 21.67 -26.58 15.22
CA GLU A 717 22.30 -25.72 16.27
C GLU A 717 21.61 -24.34 16.52
N ARG A 718 20.63 -23.97 15.67
CA ARG A 718 19.95 -22.68 15.67
C ARG A 718 18.55 -22.65 16.29
N PHE A 719 17.89 -23.79 16.49
CA PHE A 719 16.50 -23.78 17.00
C PHE A 719 16.25 -24.88 18.01
N LEU A 720 15.51 -24.53 19.07
CA LEU A 720 15.11 -25.46 20.12
C LEU A 720 13.59 -25.60 20.08
N ILE A 721 13.11 -26.83 19.86
CA ILE A 721 11.69 -27.18 19.94
C ILE A 721 11.45 -27.74 21.35
N TYR A 722 10.67 -27.01 22.13
CA TYR A 722 10.21 -27.46 23.43
C TYR A 722 8.75 -27.84 23.34
N SER A 723 8.42 -29.06 23.75
CA SER A 723 7.06 -29.39 24.17
C SER A 723 7.06 -29.33 25.69
N LEU A 724 6.28 -28.40 26.21
CA LEU A 724 6.03 -28.31 27.64
C LEU A 724 4.78 -29.12 27.93
N ARG A 725 4.90 -30.12 28.80
CA ARG A 725 3.74 -30.79 29.37
C ARG A 725 2.98 -29.82 30.27
N GLN A 726 1.68 -30.02 30.40
CA GLN A 726 0.80 -29.13 31.15
C GLN A 726 1.24 -28.90 32.61
N ASP A 727 1.72 -29.94 33.28
CA ASP A 727 2.30 -29.87 34.64
C ASP A 727 3.55 -28.99 34.71
N VAL A 728 4.42 -29.06 33.70
CA VAL A 728 5.61 -28.21 33.59
C VAL A 728 5.23 -26.75 33.34
N ILE A 729 4.22 -26.48 32.50
CA ILE A 729 3.69 -25.12 32.27
C ILE A 729 3.17 -24.52 33.58
N GLU A 730 2.43 -25.31 34.36
CA GLU A 730 1.89 -24.90 35.66
C GLU A 730 3.00 -24.54 36.66
N ASP A 731 4.06 -25.36 36.73
CA ASP A 731 5.26 -25.09 37.52
C ASP A 731 5.98 -23.81 37.05
N LEU A 732 6.18 -23.66 35.73
CA LEU A 732 6.90 -22.55 35.06
C LEU A 732 6.29 -21.19 35.43
N PHE A 733 4.96 -21.12 35.30
CA PHE A 733 4.22 -19.92 35.62
C PHE A 733 4.21 -19.72 37.14
N ALA A 734 4.01 -20.76 37.96
CA ALA A 734 4.05 -20.65 39.42
C ALA A 734 5.40 -20.17 39.99
N THR A 735 6.55 -20.56 39.41
CA THR A 735 7.90 -20.11 39.87
C THR A 735 8.31 -18.73 39.37
N SER A 736 7.92 -18.36 38.14
CA SER A 736 8.28 -17.07 37.54
C SER A 736 7.74 -15.83 38.29
N VAL A 737 6.76 -16.02 39.19
CA VAL A 737 6.20 -15.00 40.08
C VAL A 737 7.25 -14.42 41.05
N GLN A 738 8.30 -15.17 41.40
CA GLN A 738 9.31 -14.66 42.35
C GLN A 738 10.40 -13.79 41.69
N HIS A 739 10.52 -13.76 40.37
CA HIS A 739 11.58 -13.04 39.67
C HIS A 739 11.13 -11.97 38.66
N ILE A 740 9.84 -11.91 38.31
CA ILE A 740 9.31 -10.91 37.37
C ILE A 740 9.07 -9.53 38.02
N GLY A 741 9.32 -9.40 39.33
CA GLY A 741 9.41 -8.11 40.04
C GLY A 741 10.77 -7.38 39.93
N ARG A 742 11.64 -7.76 38.98
CA ARG A 742 12.87 -7.04 38.65
C ARG A 742 13.04 -6.85 37.15
#